data_AF-A0A3Q1EXY9-F1
#
_entry.id   AF-A0A3Q1EXY9-F1
#
_cell.length_a   1.000
_cell.length_b   1.000
_cell.length_c   1.000
_cell.angle_alpha   90.00
_cell.angle_beta   90.00
_cell.angle_gamma   90.00
#
_symmetry.space_group_name_H-M   'P 1'
#
loop_
_entity.id
_entity.type
_entity.pdbx_description
1 polymer ?
#
loop_
_entity_poly.entity_id
_entity_poly.type
_entity_poly.pdbx_seq_one_letter_code
_entity_poly.pdbx_strand_id
1 'polypeptide(L)'
;MAAGGAGCGDTVEQCRAEVERLSRELAEANREKIRAAECGLVVLEENQSLKQQYADLEAEQEALRLELEQLQEAFGQAYSTQRKVAEDGETNEETLLQESATKEAYYMGRLLELQSELKHSRATASNAQADSEHLSTVLQELRESNEMLELQRSRMREEIREYKFRESRLLQDYSELEEENISLQKLVSTLKQNQVEYEGLKHEIKVLEEERELLNSQLQDALRLKDMSDAQLEESLESLKTEREQKNHLRRELVHHLSMCDVAYTGSAHLMFSSAPPSGTATPTTLLSPTTEDPTRCNGHLQGGMGAGTAAGSVSRANGECRGPSRKAEGAATSDLFSEMNLTEIQKLRQQLMTVEREKAALMTSLQESKTQLQHTQGALTEQHEKALRLSHKVTVLRRLHRRVSLEAHSSATTQLHAETLMELDRDEEIEEEGETEEDKSEELNRRRVFSYQTPGLEILQCKYRVAVTEVVELKAEMKALREKLAQCVEGATEEKPRRNSQFQRLERHVASLEKSCREGREKISALELKLQTAQSAASESQGALNAAQDELVTLSEELAQLYHHVCLCNNETPNRVMLDYYRQGRGLRGLSASLKAMSSDNSKVLLTPRLARRLAAVSSTTSTPGESRSPSESPSKEPLSAEAVREEKEVDREGLQVPPETSLPPCTPPTRSPSISASSSSSSSSSSPALEPAGELRREPMNIYNLNAIIRDQVKHLQRAVDRSLQLSRQRAAARELAPLLDKDKESCMEEILKLKSLLSTKREQIATLRLVLKANKQVRLYVWLNNTDKSRSILSNVML
;
A
#
# COMPACT_ATOMS: atom_id res chain seq x y z
N MET A 1 81.53 200.10 -42.75
CA MET A 1 81.08 200.13 -44.15
C MET A 1 80.37 198.81 -44.43
N ALA A 2 79.16 198.70 -44.98
CA ALA A 2 78.01 199.62 -44.99
C ALA A 2 76.73 198.83 -45.37
N ALA A 3 75.72 198.77 -44.49
CA ALA A 3 74.38 198.14 -44.64
C ALA A 3 74.31 196.65 -45.09
N GLY A 4 73.51 195.73 -44.50
CA GLY A 4 72.50 195.80 -43.43
C GLY A 4 71.05 195.77 -43.97
N GLY A 5 70.13 194.92 -43.48
CA GLY A 5 70.23 193.83 -42.51
C GLY A 5 68.84 193.26 -42.09
N ALA A 6 68.84 192.12 -41.37
CA ALA A 6 67.68 191.36 -40.85
C ALA A 6 66.78 190.62 -41.87
N GLY A 7 66.26 189.44 -41.49
CA GLY A 7 65.32 188.64 -42.31
C GLY A 7 65.44 187.10 -42.27
N CYS A 8 65.76 186.47 -41.13
CA CYS A 8 66.01 185.01 -41.04
C CYS A 8 65.14 184.26 -40.01
N GLY A 9 63.84 184.60 -39.89
CA GLY A 9 62.91 183.91 -38.98
C GLY A 9 62.04 182.85 -39.67
N ASP A 10 61.27 183.28 -40.66
CA ASP A 10 60.03 182.64 -41.11
C ASP A 10 60.20 181.19 -41.63
N THR A 11 61.35 180.88 -42.25
CA THR A 11 61.66 179.54 -42.78
C THR A 11 61.93 178.51 -41.69
N VAL A 12 62.40 178.94 -40.50
CA VAL A 12 62.61 178.06 -39.36
C VAL A 12 61.29 177.76 -38.65
N GLU A 13 60.39 178.75 -38.59
CA GLU A 13 59.07 178.59 -37.97
C GLU A 13 58.13 177.73 -38.81
N GLN A 14 58.14 177.84 -40.14
CA GLN A 14 57.39 176.93 -41.01
C GLN A 14 57.86 175.47 -40.87
N CYS A 15 59.18 175.23 -40.88
CA CYS A 15 59.73 173.89 -40.65
C CYS A 15 59.37 173.34 -39.26
N ARG A 16 59.34 174.18 -38.21
CA ARG A 16 58.89 173.79 -36.87
C ARG A 16 57.41 173.41 -36.86
N ALA A 17 56.54 174.25 -37.41
CA ALA A 17 55.10 174.00 -37.45
C ALA A 17 54.75 172.72 -38.23
N GLU A 18 55.48 172.45 -39.32
CA GLU A 18 55.29 171.24 -40.13
C GLU A 18 55.82 169.99 -39.41
N VAL A 19 56.95 170.09 -38.69
CA VAL A 19 57.39 169.02 -37.77
C VAL A 19 56.35 168.77 -36.67
N GLU A 20 55.76 169.80 -36.08
CA GLU A 20 54.69 169.66 -35.07
C GLU A 20 53.39 169.09 -35.65
N ARG A 21 53.07 169.37 -36.92
CA ARG A 21 51.96 168.73 -37.67
C ARG A 21 52.22 167.25 -37.87
N LEU A 22 53.37 166.90 -38.47
CA LEU A 22 53.78 165.52 -38.71
C LEU A 22 53.95 164.74 -37.40
N SER A 23 54.39 165.36 -36.30
CA SER A 23 54.43 164.73 -34.97
C SER A 23 53.04 164.41 -34.41
N ARG A 24 52.03 165.27 -34.64
CA ARG A 24 50.64 164.99 -34.23
C ARG A 24 50.02 163.90 -35.08
N GLU A 25 50.16 163.96 -36.40
CA GLU A 25 49.65 162.94 -37.32
C GLU A 25 50.34 161.58 -37.09
N LEU A 26 51.65 161.57 -36.80
CA LEU A 26 52.37 160.36 -36.37
C LEU A 26 51.88 159.85 -35.01
N ALA A 27 51.53 160.72 -34.07
CA ALA A 27 50.97 160.32 -32.77
C ALA A 27 49.52 159.79 -32.90
N GLU A 28 48.73 160.33 -33.82
CA GLU A 28 47.37 159.86 -34.13
C GLU A 28 47.41 158.52 -34.87
N ALA A 29 48.24 158.40 -35.91
CA ALA A 29 48.50 157.13 -36.59
C ALA A 29 49.08 156.06 -35.65
N ASN A 30 49.93 156.43 -34.67
CA ASN A 30 50.37 155.49 -33.63
C ASN A 30 49.23 155.10 -32.68
N ARG A 31 48.35 156.02 -32.26
CA ARG A 31 47.14 155.68 -31.48
C ARG A 31 46.15 154.82 -32.26
N GLU A 32 46.09 154.95 -33.59
CA GLU A 32 45.25 154.11 -34.45
C GLU A 32 45.87 152.74 -34.68
N LYS A 33 47.18 152.67 -34.88
CA LYS A 33 47.94 151.42 -34.90
C LYS A 33 47.84 150.66 -33.57
N ILE A 34 47.87 151.37 -32.43
CA ILE A 34 47.68 150.79 -31.10
C ILE A 34 46.24 150.28 -30.97
N ARG A 35 45.22 151.11 -31.21
CA ARG A 35 43.80 150.67 -31.18
C ARG A 35 43.51 149.49 -32.11
N ALA A 36 44.09 149.48 -33.31
CA ALA A 36 43.95 148.37 -34.25
C ALA A 36 44.67 147.09 -33.78
N ALA A 37 45.80 147.22 -33.08
CA ALA A 37 46.49 146.09 -32.45
C ALA A 37 45.74 145.57 -31.20
N GLU A 38 45.12 146.46 -30.42
CA GLU A 38 44.26 146.11 -29.27
C GLU A 38 43.00 145.37 -29.75
N CYS A 39 42.27 145.92 -30.73
CA CYS A 39 41.15 145.22 -31.36
C CYS A 39 41.57 143.91 -32.04
N GLY A 40 42.74 143.89 -32.69
CA GLY A 40 43.30 142.69 -33.31
C GLY A 40 43.66 141.61 -32.28
N LEU A 41 44.16 141.99 -31.11
CA LEU A 41 44.45 141.07 -30.00
C LEU A 41 43.15 140.49 -29.43
N VAL A 42 42.14 141.32 -29.15
CA VAL A 42 40.82 140.85 -28.68
C VAL A 42 40.21 139.87 -29.70
N VAL A 43 40.26 140.17 -30.99
CA VAL A 43 39.76 139.25 -32.04
C VAL A 43 40.58 137.96 -32.11
N LEU A 44 41.88 137.97 -31.79
CA LEU A 44 42.70 136.76 -31.69
C LEU A 44 42.38 135.94 -30.43
N GLU A 45 42.12 136.59 -29.29
CA GLU A 45 41.70 135.95 -28.03
C GLU A 45 40.28 135.36 -28.14
N GLU A 46 39.35 136.06 -28.79
CA GLU A 46 38.04 135.53 -29.18
C GLU A 46 38.18 134.37 -30.16
N ASN A 47 39.05 134.47 -31.18
CA ASN A 47 39.27 133.38 -32.12
C ASN A 47 39.93 132.15 -31.48
N GLN A 48 40.80 132.35 -30.49
CA GLN A 48 41.43 131.27 -29.72
C GLN A 48 40.45 130.63 -28.75
N SER A 49 39.62 131.41 -28.04
CA SER A 49 38.59 130.86 -27.14
C SER A 49 37.49 130.13 -27.91
N LEU A 50 37.07 130.63 -29.07
CA LEU A 50 36.17 129.90 -29.97
C LEU A 50 36.80 128.60 -30.48
N LYS A 51 38.09 128.60 -30.88
CA LYS A 51 38.80 127.37 -31.28
C LYS A 51 38.87 126.34 -30.16
N GLN A 52 39.09 126.78 -28.91
CA GLN A 52 39.06 125.89 -27.76
C GLN A 52 37.66 125.31 -27.58
N GLN A 53 36.61 126.14 -27.59
CA GLN A 53 35.22 125.69 -27.50
C GLN A 53 34.82 124.71 -28.62
N TYR A 54 35.29 124.93 -29.86
CA TYR A 54 35.08 123.97 -30.96
C TYR A 54 35.81 122.65 -30.71
N ALA A 55 37.07 122.67 -30.26
CA ALA A 55 37.82 121.45 -29.94
C ALA A 55 37.22 120.69 -28.74
N ASP A 56 36.74 121.40 -27.73
CA ASP A 56 36.05 120.83 -26.56
C ASP A 56 34.72 120.17 -26.99
N LEU A 57 33.92 120.85 -27.84
CA LEU A 57 32.67 120.32 -28.40
C LEU A 57 32.89 119.15 -29.38
N GLU A 58 33.99 119.15 -30.13
CA GLU A 58 34.39 118.03 -30.99
C GLU A 58 34.76 116.81 -30.13
N ALA A 59 35.53 117.00 -29.05
CA ALA A 59 35.87 115.95 -28.10
C ALA A 59 34.64 115.42 -27.34
N GLU A 60 33.71 116.28 -26.92
CA GLU A 60 32.42 115.86 -26.35
C GLU A 60 31.58 115.06 -27.37
N GLN A 61 31.58 115.47 -28.64
CA GLN A 61 30.86 114.75 -29.70
C GLN A 61 31.49 113.38 -30.00
N GLU A 62 32.82 113.26 -29.98
CA GLU A 62 33.51 111.96 -30.12
C GLU A 62 33.29 111.06 -28.90
N ALA A 63 33.33 111.60 -27.68
CA ALA A 63 33.01 110.85 -26.46
C ALA A 63 31.56 110.31 -26.50
N LEU A 64 30.58 111.14 -26.86
CA LEU A 64 29.18 110.73 -26.98
C LEU A 64 28.94 109.71 -28.11
N ARG A 65 29.73 109.73 -29.20
CA ARG A 65 29.71 108.66 -30.20
C ARG A 65 30.20 107.33 -29.61
N LEU A 66 31.34 107.35 -28.93
CA LEU A 66 31.93 106.14 -28.33
C LEU A 66 31.05 105.56 -27.22
N GLU A 67 30.39 106.39 -26.41
CA GLU A 67 29.39 105.94 -25.43
C GLU A 67 28.16 105.31 -26.12
N LEU A 68 27.68 105.90 -27.22
CA LEU A 68 26.54 105.38 -27.98
C LEU A 68 26.88 104.07 -28.69
N GLU A 69 28.09 103.92 -29.23
CA GLU A 69 28.59 102.66 -29.80
C GLU A 69 28.71 101.57 -28.73
N GLN A 70 29.32 101.87 -27.57
CA GLN A 70 29.39 100.95 -26.43
C GLN A 70 28.01 100.53 -25.92
N LEU A 71 27.05 101.47 -25.85
CA LEU A 71 25.66 101.17 -25.48
C LEU A 71 24.96 100.29 -26.52
N GLN A 72 25.20 100.50 -27.82
CA GLN A 72 24.67 99.63 -28.87
C GLN A 72 25.26 98.22 -28.82
N GLU A 73 26.57 98.08 -28.60
CA GLU A 73 27.21 96.78 -28.40
C GLU A 73 26.66 96.07 -27.15
N ALA A 74 26.54 96.78 -26.03
CA ALA A 74 25.98 96.24 -24.79
C ALA A 74 24.52 95.79 -24.97
N PHE A 75 23.69 96.56 -25.67
CA PHE A 75 22.32 96.16 -26.02
C PHE A 75 22.28 94.95 -26.96
N GLY A 76 23.14 94.91 -27.98
CA GLY A 76 23.24 93.77 -28.89
C GLY A 76 23.67 92.48 -28.19
N GLN A 77 24.64 92.59 -27.29
CA GLN A 77 25.08 91.49 -26.42
C GLN A 77 23.95 91.03 -25.50
N ALA A 78 23.32 91.94 -24.75
CA ALA A 78 22.23 91.63 -23.82
C ALA A 78 21.00 91.02 -24.52
N TYR A 79 20.64 91.50 -25.70
CA TYR A 79 19.56 90.92 -26.51
C TYR A 79 19.95 89.51 -27.00
N SER A 80 21.19 89.31 -27.44
CA SER A 80 21.67 88.00 -27.89
C SER A 80 21.76 86.97 -26.76
N THR A 81 22.10 87.38 -25.53
CA THR A 81 22.12 86.48 -24.35
C THR A 81 20.72 86.21 -23.84
N GLN A 82 19.83 87.21 -23.78
CA GLN A 82 18.42 86.99 -23.43
C GLN A 82 17.75 86.03 -24.42
N ARG A 83 18.00 86.19 -25.73
CA ARG A 83 17.49 85.26 -26.75
C ARG A 83 18.01 83.84 -26.54
N LYS A 84 19.32 83.66 -26.33
CA LYS A 84 19.89 82.33 -26.07
C LYS A 84 19.31 81.69 -24.81
N VAL A 85 19.18 82.44 -23.71
CA VAL A 85 18.58 81.94 -22.47
C VAL A 85 17.10 81.54 -22.66
N ALA A 86 16.38 82.17 -23.59
CA ALA A 86 15.04 81.72 -23.98
C ALA A 86 15.08 80.42 -24.81
N GLU A 87 15.95 80.33 -25.83
CA GLU A 87 16.13 79.14 -26.69
C GLU A 87 16.65 77.92 -25.88
N ASP A 88 17.58 78.14 -24.95
CA ASP A 88 18.07 77.16 -23.98
C ASP A 88 16.98 76.75 -22.96
N GLY A 89 16.07 77.67 -22.63
CA GLY A 89 14.92 77.43 -21.75
C GLY A 89 13.86 76.57 -22.43
N GLU A 90 13.45 76.94 -23.64
CA GLU A 90 12.48 76.20 -24.47
C GLU A 90 12.97 74.76 -24.73
N THR A 91 14.24 74.58 -25.13
CA THR A 91 14.81 73.24 -25.37
C THR A 91 14.97 72.41 -24.08
N ASN A 92 15.21 73.04 -22.93
CA ASN A 92 15.18 72.36 -21.63
C ASN A 92 13.75 71.94 -21.23
N GLU A 93 12.73 72.75 -21.51
CA GLU A 93 11.32 72.35 -21.28
C GLU A 93 10.88 71.23 -22.24
N GLU A 94 11.23 71.29 -23.53
CA GLU A 94 10.94 70.22 -24.50
C GLU A 94 11.58 68.88 -24.08
N THR A 95 12.85 68.89 -23.66
CA THR A 95 13.54 67.67 -23.22
C THR A 95 12.95 67.10 -21.93
N LEU A 96 12.56 67.94 -20.96
CA LEU A 96 11.85 67.49 -19.75
C LEU A 96 10.47 66.91 -20.07
N LEU A 97 9.72 67.48 -21.01
CA LEU A 97 8.44 66.94 -21.47
C LEU A 97 8.62 65.60 -22.20
N GLN A 98 9.64 65.47 -23.05
CA GLN A 98 9.96 64.21 -23.72
C GLN A 98 10.41 63.13 -22.71
N GLU A 99 11.17 63.50 -21.68
CA GLU A 99 11.50 62.62 -20.55
C GLU A 99 10.25 62.20 -19.75
N SER A 100 9.26 63.07 -19.54
CA SER A 100 7.99 62.66 -18.88
C SER A 100 7.22 61.67 -19.75
N ALA A 101 6.99 62.00 -21.03
CA ALA A 101 6.25 61.16 -21.96
C ALA A 101 6.89 59.77 -22.16
N THR A 102 8.23 59.68 -22.20
CA THR A 102 8.94 58.39 -22.31
C THR A 102 8.87 57.56 -21.02
N LYS A 103 8.96 58.19 -19.84
CA LYS A 103 8.75 57.52 -18.54
C LYS A 103 7.31 57.03 -18.38
N GLU A 104 6.33 57.85 -18.76
CA GLU A 104 4.90 57.51 -18.76
C GLU A 104 4.61 56.33 -19.70
N ALA A 105 5.13 56.36 -20.92
CA ALA A 105 5.00 55.25 -21.87
C ALA A 105 5.65 53.95 -21.35
N TYR A 106 6.83 54.02 -20.72
CA TYR A 106 7.48 52.89 -20.09
C TYR A 106 6.64 52.29 -18.94
N TYR A 107 6.17 53.13 -18.00
CA TYR A 107 5.37 52.64 -16.87
C TYR A 107 4.00 52.13 -17.31
N MET A 108 3.38 52.73 -18.33
CA MET A 108 2.13 52.24 -18.92
C MET A 108 2.33 50.86 -19.59
N GLY A 109 3.39 50.70 -20.38
CA GLY A 109 3.78 49.42 -20.96
C GLY A 109 4.01 48.35 -19.89
N ARG A 110 4.82 48.66 -18.87
CA ARG A 110 5.12 47.71 -17.78
C ARG A 110 3.90 47.37 -16.94
N LEU A 111 2.95 48.29 -16.77
CA LEU A 111 1.67 48.01 -16.09
C LEU A 111 0.80 47.05 -16.91
N LEU A 112 0.75 47.21 -18.24
CA LEU A 112 0.02 46.31 -19.13
C LEU A 112 0.66 44.90 -19.18
N GLU A 113 1.99 44.82 -19.23
CA GLU A 113 2.75 43.56 -19.10
C GLU A 113 2.37 42.84 -17.80
N LEU A 114 2.56 43.49 -16.65
CA LEU A 114 2.23 42.93 -15.33
C LEU A 114 0.74 42.54 -15.20
N GLN A 115 -0.17 43.30 -15.80
CA GLN A 115 -1.59 42.95 -15.83
C GLN A 115 -1.84 41.70 -16.70
N SER A 116 -1.07 41.48 -17.77
CA SER A 116 -1.15 40.29 -18.61
C SER A 116 -0.54 39.06 -17.92
N GLU A 117 0.63 39.21 -17.27
CA GLU A 117 1.29 38.19 -16.43
C GLU A 117 0.35 37.74 -15.30
N LEU A 118 -0.34 38.68 -14.65
CA LEU A 118 -1.32 38.42 -13.58
C LEU A 118 -2.60 37.75 -14.09
N LYS A 119 -3.05 38.03 -15.32
CA LYS A 119 -4.17 37.30 -15.95
C LYS A 119 -3.76 35.87 -16.33
N HIS A 120 -2.57 35.70 -16.91
CA HIS A 120 -2.05 34.40 -17.33
C HIS A 120 -1.80 33.47 -16.13
N SER A 121 -1.13 33.96 -15.09
CA SER A 121 -0.88 33.19 -13.85
C SER A 121 -2.17 32.80 -13.10
N ARG A 122 -3.23 33.62 -13.16
CA ARG A 122 -4.56 33.23 -12.65
C ARG A 122 -5.19 32.12 -13.47
N ALA A 123 -5.06 32.15 -14.81
CA ALA A 123 -5.57 31.10 -15.68
C ALA A 123 -4.82 29.77 -15.47
N THR A 124 -3.49 29.78 -15.38
CA THR A 124 -2.71 28.57 -15.12
C THR A 124 -2.97 28.01 -13.72
N ALA A 125 -3.14 28.84 -12.70
CA ALA A 125 -3.56 28.40 -11.37
C ALA A 125 -4.97 27.77 -11.38
N SER A 126 -5.93 28.35 -12.11
CA SER A 126 -7.28 27.79 -12.24
C SER A 126 -7.28 26.44 -12.98
N ASN A 127 -6.44 26.28 -13.99
CA ASN A 127 -6.30 25.01 -14.70
C ASN A 127 -5.65 23.95 -13.80
N ALA A 128 -4.57 24.29 -13.10
CA ALA A 128 -3.91 23.39 -12.16
C ALA A 128 -4.82 22.97 -10.98
N GLN A 129 -5.74 23.85 -10.56
CA GLN A 129 -6.78 23.49 -9.59
C GLN A 129 -7.75 22.45 -10.20
N ALA A 130 -8.26 22.68 -11.40
CA ALA A 130 -9.17 21.73 -12.07
C ALA A 130 -8.50 20.36 -12.33
N ASP A 131 -7.22 20.35 -12.73
CA ASP A 131 -6.43 19.13 -12.88
C ASP A 131 -6.26 18.41 -11.53
N SER A 132 -6.05 19.15 -10.43
CA SER A 132 -5.94 18.58 -9.08
C SER A 132 -7.27 18.02 -8.58
N GLU A 133 -8.39 18.68 -8.87
CA GLU A 133 -9.75 18.20 -8.58
C GLU A 133 -10.05 16.92 -9.37
N HIS A 134 -9.70 16.86 -10.66
CA HIS A 134 -9.85 15.66 -11.48
C HIS A 134 -8.95 14.50 -11.01
N LEU A 135 -7.69 14.75 -10.67
CA LEU A 135 -6.81 13.74 -10.09
C LEU A 135 -7.36 13.23 -8.73
N SER A 136 -8.02 14.09 -7.95
CA SER A 136 -8.70 13.68 -6.72
C SER A 136 -9.86 12.71 -6.98
N THR A 137 -10.70 12.96 -8.00
CA THR A 137 -11.79 12.03 -8.33
C THR A 137 -11.26 10.70 -8.86
N VAL A 138 -10.26 10.70 -9.75
CA VAL A 138 -9.64 9.46 -10.26
C VAL A 138 -8.96 8.67 -9.14
N LEU A 139 -8.29 9.34 -8.19
CA LEU A 139 -7.75 8.67 -7.00
C LEU A 139 -8.83 8.08 -6.10
N GLN A 140 -10.04 8.65 -6.08
CA GLN A 140 -11.16 8.11 -5.31
C GLN A 140 -11.78 6.88 -5.99
N GLU A 141 -12.03 6.94 -7.31
CA GLU A 141 -12.47 5.79 -8.12
C GLU A 141 -11.48 4.62 -8.02
N LEU A 142 -10.17 4.90 -7.98
CA LEU A 142 -9.12 3.90 -7.79
C LEU A 142 -9.07 3.30 -6.37
N ARG A 143 -9.54 4.01 -5.33
CA ARG A 143 -9.70 3.43 -3.98
C ARG A 143 -10.92 2.51 -3.93
N GLU A 144 -12.08 3.00 -4.39
CA GLU A 144 -13.34 2.26 -4.36
C GLU A 144 -13.26 0.96 -5.19
N SER A 145 -12.62 1.01 -6.37
CA SER A 145 -12.36 -0.18 -7.17
C SER A 145 -11.35 -1.14 -6.53
N ASN A 146 -10.38 -0.65 -5.75
CA ASN A 146 -9.47 -1.49 -4.98
C ASN A 146 -10.19 -2.20 -3.82
N GLU A 147 -10.99 -1.47 -3.04
CA GLU A 147 -11.81 -2.02 -1.94
C GLU A 147 -12.78 -3.10 -2.46
N MET A 148 -13.40 -2.87 -3.62
CA MET A 148 -14.26 -3.87 -4.27
C MET A 148 -13.48 -5.13 -4.71
N LEU A 149 -12.25 -4.98 -5.19
CA LEU A 149 -11.37 -6.13 -5.52
C LEU A 149 -10.86 -6.85 -4.26
N GLU A 150 -10.56 -6.13 -3.18
CA GLU A 150 -10.18 -6.68 -1.87
C GLU A 150 -11.32 -7.55 -1.29
N LEU A 151 -12.57 -7.11 -1.46
CA LEU A 151 -13.80 -7.77 -1.00
C LEU A 151 -14.23 -8.94 -1.91
N GLN A 152 -13.98 -8.87 -3.22
CA GLN A 152 -14.04 -10.08 -4.07
C GLN A 152 -12.98 -11.09 -3.64
N ARG A 153 -11.75 -10.64 -3.34
CA ARG A 153 -10.65 -11.49 -2.87
C ARG A 153 -10.93 -12.09 -1.48
N SER A 154 -11.74 -11.50 -0.60
CA SER A 154 -12.18 -12.19 0.64
C SER A 154 -13.18 -13.30 0.33
N ARG A 155 -14.24 -12.99 -0.44
CA ARG A 155 -15.27 -13.98 -0.85
C ARG A 155 -14.67 -15.21 -1.52
N MET A 156 -13.81 -15.04 -2.52
CA MET A 156 -13.14 -16.18 -3.17
C MET A 156 -12.29 -17.01 -2.20
N ARG A 157 -11.67 -16.39 -1.17
CA ARG A 157 -10.93 -17.12 -0.12
C ARG A 157 -11.86 -17.84 0.86
N GLU A 158 -13.06 -17.33 1.09
CA GLU A 158 -14.10 -17.95 1.92
C GLU A 158 -14.69 -19.16 1.20
N GLU A 159 -15.11 -19.01 -0.06
CA GLU A 159 -15.54 -20.10 -0.94
C GLU A 159 -14.50 -21.23 -1.01
N ILE A 160 -13.22 -20.92 -1.21
CA ILE A 160 -12.13 -21.92 -1.23
C ILE A 160 -11.99 -22.67 0.11
N ARG A 161 -12.25 -22.02 1.26
CA ARG A 161 -12.28 -22.72 2.56
C ARG A 161 -13.49 -23.64 2.67
N GLU A 162 -14.66 -23.19 2.23
CA GLU A 162 -15.86 -24.03 2.24
C GLU A 162 -15.73 -25.25 1.32
N TYR A 163 -15.19 -25.08 0.11
CA TYR A 163 -14.94 -26.20 -0.80
C TYR A 163 -13.98 -27.21 -0.19
N LYS A 164 -12.88 -26.78 0.44
CA LYS A 164 -11.96 -27.67 1.15
C LYS A 164 -12.59 -28.40 2.34
N PHE A 165 -13.49 -27.74 3.07
CA PHE A 165 -14.25 -28.37 4.15
C PHE A 165 -15.24 -29.41 3.63
N ARG A 166 -15.98 -29.10 2.55
CA ARG A 166 -16.87 -30.04 1.85
C ARG A 166 -16.09 -31.25 1.29
N GLU A 167 -14.94 -31.00 0.66
CA GLU A 167 -14.02 -32.02 0.13
C GLU A 167 -13.49 -32.94 1.24
N SER A 168 -12.99 -32.36 2.35
CA SER A 168 -12.48 -33.12 3.49
C SER A 168 -13.58 -33.98 4.14
N ARG A 169 -14.81 -33.47 4.23
CA ARG A 169 -15.95 -34.25 4.69
C ARG A 169 -16.31 -35.38 3.73
N LEU A 170 -16.41 -35.12 2.42
CA LEU A 170 -16.71 -36.16 1.44
C LEU A 170 -15.64 -37.26 1.44
N LEU A 171 -14.36 -36.92 1.62
CA LEU A 171 -13.29 -37.90 1.78
C LEU A 171 -13.43 -38.75 3.05
N GLN A 172 -13.90 -38.17 4.16
CA GLN A 172 -14.27 -38.94 5.35
C GLN A 172 -15.45 -39.87 5.05
N ASP A 173 -16.56 -39.33 4.50
CA ASP A 173 -17.76 -40.10 4.14
C ASP A 173 -17.40 -41.29 3.19
N TYR A 174 -16.46 -41.10 2.26
CA TYR A 174 -15.91 -42.17 1.41
C TYR A 174 -15.10 -43.21 2.19
N SER A 175 -14.22 -42.79 3.10
CA SER A 175 -13.42 -43.73 3.91
C SER A 175 -14.27 -44.60 4.83
N GLU A 176 -15.34 -44.05 5.40
CA GLU A 176 -16.31 -44.81 6.21
C GLU A 176 -17.03 -45.88 5.35
N LEU A 177 -17.44 -45.53 4.12
CA LEU A 177 -18.03 -46.47 3.16
C LEU A 177 -17.03 -47.54 2.66
N GLU A 178 -15.74 -47.22 2.54
CA GLU A 178 -14.70 -48.21 2.21
C GLU A 178 -14.48 -49.20 3.35
N GLU A 179 -14.45 -48.73 4.60
CA GLU A 179 -14.38 -49.60 5.79
C GLU A 179 -15.61 -50.50 5.93
N GLU A 180 -16.82 -49.98 5.72
CA GLU A 180 -18.05 -50.78 5.68
C GLU A 180 -17.99 -51.86 4.59
N ASN A 181 -17.57 -51.50 3.37
CA ASN A 181 -17.45 -52.44 2.25
C ASN A 181 -16.42 -53.56 2.55
N ILE A 182 -15.27 -53.20 3.11
CA ILE A 182 -14.26 -54.18 3.58
C ILE A 182 -14.83 -55.08 4.68
N SER A 183 -15.67 -54.57 5.59
CA SER A 183 -16.32 -55.37 6.63
C SER A 183 -17.32 -56.38 6.04
N LEU A 184 -18.10 -55.97 5.03
CA LEU A 184 -19.06 -56.83 4.33
C LEU A 184 -18.36 -57.89 3.49
N GLN A 185 -17.25 -57.55 2.81
CA GLN A 185 -16.43 -58.53 2.08
C GLN A 185 -15.83 -59.59 3.00
N LYS A 186 -15.37 -59.21 4.20
CA LYS A 186 -14.91 -60.15 5.24
C LYS A 186 -16.06 -61.05 5.68
N LEU A 187 -17.23 -60.50 6.03
CA LEU A 187 -18.40 -61.27 6.44
C LEU A 187 -18.87 -62.27 5.37
N VAL A 188 -18.94 -61.85 4.10
CA VAL A 188 -19.28 -62.72 2.96
C VAL A 188 -18.24 -63.83 2.77
N SER A 189 -16.95 -63.54 3.03
CA SER A 189 -15.89 -64.56 2.95
C SER A 189 -16.00 -65.58 4.08
N THR A 190 -16.28 -65.15 5.31
CA THR A 190 -16.57 -66.05 6.44
C THR A 190 -17.83 -66.88 6.19
N LEU A 191 -18.91 -66.30 5.66
CA LEU A 191 -20.13 -67.05 5.32
C LEU A 191 -19.88 -68.12 4.26
N LYS A 192 -19.05 -67.85 3.25
CA LYS A 192 -18.63 -68.86 2.26
C LYS A 192 -17.79 -69.97 2.88
N GLN A 193 -16.87 -69.65 3.78
CA GLN A 193 -16.08 -70.64 4.52
C GLN A 193 -17.00 -71.55 5.36
N ASN A 194 -17.88 -70.96 6.16
CA ASN A 194 -18.85 -71.69 6.98
C ASN A 194 -19.80 -72.55 6.12
N GLN A 195 -20.14 -72.13 4.89
CA GLN A 195 -20.94 -72.91 3.96
C GLN A 195 -20.20 -74.15 3.44
N VAL A 196 -18.90 -74.05 3.16
CA VAL A 196 -18.06 -75.20 2.78
C VAL A 196 -17.92 -76.17 3.94
N GLU A 197 -17.72 -75.66 5.17
CA GLU A 197 -17.68 -76.48 6.39
C GLU A 197 -19.02 -77.20 6.65
N TYR A 198 -20.15 -76.50 6.49
CA TYR A 198 -21.48 -77.10 6.61
C TYR A 198 -21.73 -78.20 5.58
N GLU A 199 -21.39 -77.98 4.30
CA GLU A 199 -21.49 -79.03 3.29
C GLU A 199 -20.53 -80.19 3.58
N GLY A 200 -19.34 -79.95 4.14
CA GLY A 200 -18.42 -80.99 4.62
C GLY A 200 -19.07 -81.88 5.69
N LEU A 201 -19.54 -81.28 6.79
CA LEU A 201 -20.25 -81.98 7.88
C LEU A 201 -21.49 -82.73 7.37
N LYS A 202 -22.20 -82.19 6.38
CA LYS A 202 -23.36 -82.81 5.73
C LYS A 202 -23.00 -84.02 4.84
N HIS A 203 -21.76 -84.13 4.35
CA HIS A 203 -21.27 -85.37 3.74
C HIS A 203 -20.80 -86.37 4.80
N GLU A 204 -20.15 -85.91 5.87
CA GLU A 204 -19.75 -86.75 7.01
C GLU A 204 -20.97 -87.42 7.67
N ILE A 205 -22.05 -86.67 7.92
CA ILE A 205 -23.32 -87.21 8.45
C ILE A 205 -23.88 -88.31 7.54
N LYS A 206 -23.88 -88.12 6.22
CA LYS A 206 -24.37 -89.15 5.28
C LYS A 206 -23.54 -90.43 5.32
N VAL A 207 -22.21 -90.32 5.40
CA VAL A 207 -21.34 -91.50 5.51
C VAL A 207 -21.65 -92.25 6.81
N LEU A 208 -21.86 -91.54 7.93
CA LEU A 208 -22.27 -92.13 9.19
C LEU A 208 -23.70 -92.72 9.15
N GLU A 209 -24.60 -92.17 8.34
CA GLU A 209 -25.93 -92.75 8.07
C GLU A 209 -25.83 -94.03 7.23
N GLU A 210 -25.02 -94.04 6.17
CA GLU A 210 -24.76 -95.22 5.33
C GLU A 210 -24.07 -96.35 6.13
N GLU A 211 -23.06 -96.03 6.96
CA GLU A 211 -22.44 -96.97 7.89
C GLU A 211 -23.45 -97.54 8.90
N ARG A 212 -24.33 -96.70 9.44
CA ARG A 212 -25.40 -97.11 10.36
C ARG A 212 -26.42 -98.02 9.67
N GLU A 213 -26.80 -97.74 8.42
CA GLU A 213 -27.72 -98.59 7.66
C GLU A 213 -27.09 -99.96 7.34
N LEU A 214 -25.80 -99.99 6.97
CA LEU A 214 -25.05 -101.23 6.77
C LEU A 214 -25.00 -102.07 8.05
N LEU A 215 -24.67 -101.46 9.20
CA LEU A 215 -24.68 -102.13 10.50
C LEU A 215 -26.08 -102.62 10.90
N ASN A 216 -27.13 -101.86 10.57
CA ASN A 216 -28.52 -102.25 10.82
C ASN A 216 -28.96 -103.44 9.93
N SER A 217 -28.49 -103.53 8.68
CA SER A 217 -28.72 -104.71 7.83
C SER A 217 -28.00 -105.93 8.39
N GLN A 218 -26.73 -105.79 8.79
CA GLN A 218 -25.97 -106.87 9.42
C GLN A 218 -26.64 -107.37 10.71
N LEU A 219 -27.19 -106.46 11.52
CA LEU A 219 -27.97 -106.81 12.71
C LEU A 219 -29.27 -107.55 12.35
N GLN A 220 -30.01 -107.13 11.31
CA GLN A 220 -31.22 -107.82 10.85
C GLN A 220 -30.93 -109.23 10.33
N ASP A 221 -29.84 -109.43 9.59
CA ASP A 221 -29.46 -110.76 9.11
C ASP A 221 -28.95 -111.66 10.25
N ALA A 222 -28.25 -111.10 11.24
CA ALA A 222 -27.91 -111.81 12.48
C ALA A 222 -29.16 -112.21 13.29
N LEU A 223 -30.19 -111.35 13.35
CA LEU A 223 -31.47 -111.68 13.97
C LEU A 223 -32.23 -112.77 13.18
N ARG A 224 -32.28 -112.70 11.84
CA ARG A 224 -32.85 -113.77 11.00
C ARG A 224 -32.16 -115.12 11.24
N LEU A 225 -30.83 -115.13 11.30
CA LEU A 225 -30.06 -116.35 11.59
C LEU A 225 -30.35 -116.89 12.99
N LYS A 226 -30.48 -116.01 14.00
CA LYS A 226 -30.92 -116.39 15.34
C LYS A 226 -32.32 -117.00 15.31
N ASP A 227 -33.30 -116.32 14.72
CA ASP A 227 -34.69 -116.78 14.69
C ASP A 227 -34.84 -118.11 13.92
N MET A 228 -34.05 -118.33 12.86
CA MET A 228 -33.93 -119.64 12.21
C MET A 228 -33.33 -120.71 13.14
N SER A 229 -32.31 -120.38 13.93
CA SER A 229 -31.70 -121.33 14.88
C SER A 229 -32.61 -121.64 16.07
N ASP A 230 -33.39 -120.67 16.54
CA ASP A 230 -34.41 -120.86 17.57
C ASP A 230 -35.54 -121.74 17.04
N ALA A 231 -36.04 -121.50 15.83
CA ALA A 231 -37.07 -122.33 15.20
C ALA A 231 -36.61 -123.78 14.96
N GLN A 232 -35.35 -123.99 14.53
CA GLN A 232 -34.76 -125.33 14.42
C GLN A 232 -34.62 -126.03 15.78
N LEU A 233 -34.35 -125.27 16.84
CA LEU A 233 -34.32 -125.77 18.21
C LEU A 233 -35.73 -126.12 18.71
N GLU A 234 -36.75 -125.31 18.39
CA GLU A 234 -38.16 -125.61 18.70
C GLU A 234 -38.66 -126.86 17.96
N GLU A 235 -38.38 -127.01 16.65
CA GLU A 235 -38.70 -128.22 15.88
C GLU A 235 -37.98 -129.46 16.45
N SER A 236 -36.72 -129.30 16.87
CA SER A 236 -35.96 -130.36 17.54
C SER A 236 -36.54 -130.75 18.91
N LEU A 237 -37.17 -129.80 19.62
CA LEU A 237 -37.86 -130.06 20.89
C LEU A 237 -39.26 -130.66 20.69
N GLU A 238 -40.01 -130.24 19.66
CA GLU A 238 -41.33 -130.79 19.35
C GLU A 238 -41.26 -132.20 18.74
N SER A 239 -40.30 -132.48 17.86
CA SER A 239 -40.02 -133.84 17.39
C SER A 239 -39.62 -134.76 18.56
N LEU A 240 -38.75 -134.30 19.46
CA LEU A 240 -38.36 -135.04 20.66
C LEU A 240 -39.52 -135.20 21.68
N LYS A 241 -40.46 -134.26 21.73
CA LYS A 241 -41.71 -134.35 22.50
C LYS A 241 -42.69 -135.36 21.90
N THR A 242 -42.93 -135.32 20.58
CA THR A 242 -43.81 -136.27 19.90
C THR A 242 -43.24 -137.69 19.93
N GLU A 243 -41.92 -137.89 19.81
CA GLU A 243 -41.24 -139.16 20.08
C GLU A 243 -41.48 -139.66 21.51
N ARG A 244 -41.40 -138.78 22.53
CA ARG A 244 -41.75 -139.13 23.92
C ARG A 244 -43.23 -139.52 24.07
N GLU A 245 -44.13 -138.82 23.39
CA GLU A 245 -45.58 -139.08 23.42
C GLU A 245 -45.94 -140.38 22.70
N GLN A 246 -45.36 -140.66 21.53
CA GLN A 246 -45.46 -141.95 20.82
C GLN A 246 -44.90 -143.09 21.67
N LYS A 247 -43.70 -142.94 22.25
CA LYS A 247 -43.11 -143.92 23.17
C LYS A 247 -44.00 -144.17 24.40
N ASN A 248 -44.69 -143.15 24.90
CA ASN A 248 -45.67 -143.27 25.97
C ASN A 248 -47.04 -143.79 25.49
N HIS A 249 -47.36 -143.71 24.21
CA HIS A 249 -48.52 -144.36 23.60
C HIS A 249 -48.29 -145.86 23.44
N LEU A 250 -47.17 -146.26 22.83
CA LEU A 250 -46.74 -147.66 22.69
C LEU A 250 -46.62 -148.35 24.06
N ARG A 251 -46.14 -147.64 25.09
CA ARG A 251 -46.17 -148.11 26.49
C ARG A 251 -47.59 -148.34 27.01
N ARG A 252 -48.54 -147.44 26.72
CA ARG A 252 -49.96 -147.61 27.10
C ARG A 252 -50.62 -148.75 26.35
N GLU A 253 -50.32 -148.93 25.06
CA GLU A 253 -50.81 -150.04 24.25
C GLU A 253 -50.26 -151.38 24.73
N LEU A 254 -48.96 -151.45 25.07
CA LEU A 254 -48.37 -152.64 25.68
C LEU A 254 -49.05 -152.99 27.02
N VAL A 255 -49.31 -151.99 27.86
CA VAL A 255 -50.08 -152.16 29.12
C VAL A 255 -51.54 -152.54 28.84
N HIS A 256 -52.16 -152.05 27.77
CA HIS A 256 -53.51 -152.42 27.36
C HIS A 256 -53.59 -153.85 26.82
N HIS A 257 -52.59 -154.31 26.04
CA HIS A 257 -52.49 -155.71 25.62
C HIS A 257 -52.23 -156.65 26.80
N LEU A 258 -51.44 -156.22 27.79
CA LEU A 258 -51.30 -156.91 29.08
C LEU A 258 -52.60 -156.90 29.91
N SER A 259 -53.52 -155.94 29.68
CA SER A 259 -54.81 -155.83 30.36
C SER A 259 -55.98 -156.53 29.63
N MET A 260 -55.84 -156.83 28.33
CA MET A 260 -56.86 -157.52 27.53
C MET A 260 -56.68 -159.04 27.51
N CYS A 261 -55.52 -159.54 27.92
CA CYS A 261 -55.26 -160.96 28.17
C CYS A 261 -55.53 -161.27 29.64
N ASP A 262 -56.76 -161.69 29.96
CA ASP A 262 -57.20 -161.94 31.33
C ASP A 262 -56.58 -163.24 31.91
N VAL A 263 -55.32 -163.14 32.35
CA VAL A 263 -54.54 -164.20 33.00
C VAL A 263 -54.16 -163.74 34.40
N ALA A 264 -54.96 -164.16 35.38
CA ALA A 264 -54.57 -164.10 36.79
C ALA A 264 -53.48 -165.14 37.11
N TYR A 265 -52.77 -164.94 38.24
CA TYR A 265 -51.62 -165.73 38.72
C TYR A 265 -50.35 -165.59 37.83
N THR A 266 -49.15 -165.27 38.34
CA THR A 266 -48.69 -164.93 39.71
C THR A 266 -47.32 -164.27 39.62
N GLY A 267 -46.84 -163.60 40.69
CA GLY A 267 -45.38 -163.47 40.91
C GLY A 267 -44.86 -162.06 41.17
N SER A 268 -44.75 -161.72 42.45
CA SER A 268 -44.01 -160.55 42.97
C SER A 268 -42.63 -160.33 42.32
N ALA A 269 -42.43 -159.13 41.75
CA ALA A 269 -41.11 -158.52 41.57
C ALA A 269 -41.16 -157.02 41.93
N HIS A 270 -40.95 -156.70 43.21
CA HIS A 270 -40.83 -155.33 43.69
C HIS A 270 -39.49 -154.74 43.23
N LEU A 271 -39.51 -153.80 42.27
CA LEU A 271 -38.33 -153.03 41.85
C LEU A 271 -38.58 -151.53 41.96
N MET A 272 -38.43 -151.01 43.19
CA MET A 272 -38.10 -149.61 43.37
C MET A 272 -36.68 -149.34 42.84
N PHE A 273 -36.58 -148.54 41.79
CA PHE A 273 -35.44 -147.65 41.58
C PHE A 273 -35.96 -146.22 41.79
N SER A 274 -35.62 -145.45 42.82
CA SER A 274 -34.50 -145.56 43.79
C SER A 274 -33.13 -145.56 43.11
N SER A 275 -32.28 -144.52 43.24
CA SER A 275 -32.45 -143.31 44.05
C SER A 275 -31.58 -142.17 43.52
N ALA A 276 -32.09 -140.94 43.75
CA ALA A 276 -31.33 -139.78 44.25
C ALA A 276 -30.18 -139.19 43.39
N PRO A 277 -29.72 -137.94 43.69
CA PRO A 277 -28.82 -137.19 42.83
C PRO A 277 -27.34 -137.36 43.25
N PRO A 278 -26.43 -136.47 42.79
CA PRO A 278 -26.17 -135.34 43.69
C PRO A 278 -26.03 -133.97 43.00
N SER A 279 -26.70 -132.96 43.57
CA SER A 279 -26.02 -131.69 43.81
C SER A 279 -25.08 -131.93 44.98
N GLY A 280 -23.76 -131.90 44.76
CA GLY A 280 -22.80 -132.38 45.77
C GLY A 280 -21.34 -132.08 45.41
N THR A 281 -20.97 -130.82 45.57
CA THR A 281 -19.62 -130.25 45.46
C THR A 281 -18.53 -131.10 46.14
N ALA A 282 -17.45 -131.44 45.42
CA ALA A 282 -16.20 -131.94 46.01
C ALA A 282 -14.95 -131.74 45.10
N THR A 283 -14.37 -130.54 45.14
CA THR A 283 -12.90 -130.36 45.05
C THR A 283 -12.25 -131.00 46.30
N PRO A 284 -10.96 -131.41 46.32
CA PRO A 284 -9.82 -130.89 45.55
C PRO A 284 -9.10 -132.03 44.75
N THR A 285 -7.84 -132.02 44.28
CA THR A 285 -6.56 -131.33 44.63
C THR A 285 -5.61 -131.52 43.42
N THR A 286 -4.47 -130.84 43.15
CA THR A 286 -3.56 -129.95 43.90
C THR A 286 -2.73 -129.09 42.89
N LEU A 287 -2.03 -128.05 43.39
CA LEU A 287 -0.93 -127.29 42.74
C LEU A 287 -1.31 -126.31 41.60
N LEU A 288 -0.98 -125.01 41.65
CA LEU A 288 -0.27 -124.20 42.65
C LEU A 288 -0.81 -122.76 42.70
N SER A 289 -0.64 -122.14 43.85
CA SER A 289 -0.55 -120.69 44.07
C SER A 289 0.53 -120.50 45.16
N PRO A 290 1.21 -119.34 45.32
CA PRO A 290 0.50 -118.17 45.86
C PRO A 290 1.04 -116.76 45.47
N THR A 291 0.15 -115.76 45.68
CA THR A 291 0.39 -114.40 46.23
C THR A 291 1.29 -113.34 45.57
N THR A 292 0.73 -112.12 45.60
CA THR A 292 1.35 -110.80 45.95
C THR A 292 2.14 -109.98 44.92
N GLU A 293 2.07 -108.66 45.17
CA GLU A 293 2.77 -107.49 44.61
C GLU A 293 2.48 -107.02 43.16
N ASP A 294 2.36 -105.69 43.08
CA ASP A 294 2.59 -104.73 41.99
C ASP A 294 3.02 -105.20 40.58
N PRO A 295 2.60 -104.44 39.56
CA PRO A 295 3.64 -103.61 38.92
C PRO A 295 3.28 -102.12 38.79
N THR A 296 3.82 -101.30 39.69
CA THR A 296 4.09 -99.87 39.40
C THR A 296 5.37 -99.75 38.55
N ARG A 297 5.48 -98.69 37.72
CA ARG A 297 6.67 -98.24 36.94
C ARG A 297 6.93 -98.98 35.61
N CYS A 298 7.49 -98.36 34.56
CA CYS A 298 7.83 -96.95 34.20
C CYS A 298 8.07 -96.91 32.67
N ASN A 299 8.08 -95.81 31.92
CA ASN A 299 7.89 -94.37 32.17
C ASN A 299 7.35 -93.75 30.85
N GLY A 300 6.38 -92.82 30.86
CA GLY A 300 6.64 -91.36 30.90
C GLY A 300 6.37 -90.73 29.51
N HIS A 301 6.21 -89.42 29.28
CA HIS A 301 6.26 -88.20 30.10
C HIS A 301 5.86 -87.00 29.18
N LEU A 302 4.96 -86.04 29.47
CA LEU A 302 4.03 -85.79 30.58
C LEU A 302 3.02 -84.65 30.19
N GLN A 303 1.75 -84.68 30.67
CA GLN A 303 0.98 -83.56 31.30
C GLN A 303 0.72 -82.21 30.55
N GLY A 304 -0.40 -81.47 30.71
CA GLY A 304 -1.69 -81.60 31.45
C GLY A 304 -2.72 -80.62 30.83
N GLY A 305 -4.06 -80.66 31.06
CA GLY A 305 -4.81 -80.56 32.33
C GLY A 305 -5.28 -79.10 32.52
N MET A 306 -6.53 -78.72 32.86
CA MET A 306 -7.77 -79.37 33.37
C MET A 306 -9.00 -78.57 32.82
N GLY A 307 -10.28 -78.96 32.94
CA GLY A 307 -10.95 -80.02 33.71
C GLY A 307 -12.07 -79.41 34.59
N ALA A 308 -13.27 -80.01 34.64
CA ALA A 308 -14.47 -79.37 35.17
C ALA A 308 -15.22 -80.17 36.25
N GLY A 309 -15.86 -79.44 37.19
CA GLY A 309 -17.08 -79.86 37.90
C GLY A 309 -16.95 -80.53 39.28
N THR A 310 -18.07 -80.45 40.03
CA THR A 310 -18.38 -81.16 41.31
C THR A 310 -17.54 -80.79 42.56
N ALA A 311 -18.06 -80.79 43.80
CA ALA A 311 -19.42 -81.04 44.31
C ALA A 311 -19.71 -80.34 45.66
N ALA A 312 -20.99 -80.42 46.08
CA ALA A 312 -21.49 -80.38 47.47
C ALA A 312 -21.40 -79.08 48.31
N GLY A 313 -22.55 -78.42 48.47
CA GLY A 313 -22.85 -77.44 49.52
C GLY A 313 -24.37 -77.31 49.67
N SER A 314 -24.90 -77.44 50.90
CA SER A 314 -26.35 -77.62 51.14
C SER A 314 -27.05 -76.37 51.66
N VAL A 315 -28.28 -76.12 51.16
CA VAL A 315 -29.53 -75.75 51.88
C VAL A 315 -30.55 -75.11 50.89
N SER A 316 -31.84 -75.23 51.17
CA SER A 316 -32.92 -75.17 50.16
C SER A 316 -33.92 -74.01 50.31
N ARG A 317 -34.45 -73.56 49.15
CA ARG A 317 -35.73 -72.82 48.90
C ARG A 317 -35.91 -71.42 49.52
N ALA A 318 -36.21 -70.43 48.67
CA ALA A 318 -37.56 -69.82 48.55
C ALA A 318 -37.53 -68.51 47.71
N ASN A 319 -38.71 -68.07 47.28
CA ASN A 319 -38.93 -66.82 46.52
C ASN A 319 -38.66 -65.56 47.37
N GLY A 320 -38.12 -64.52 46.72
CA GLY A 320 -38.83 -63.24 46.62
C GLY A 320 -38.76 -62.21 47.78
N GLU A 321 -39.10 -60.98 47.38
CA GLU A 321 -39.55 -59.84 48.18
C GLU A 321 -38.63 -59.24 49.26
N CYS A 322 -37.83 -58.30 48.77
CA CYS A 322 -37.49 -57.04 49.41
C CYS A 322 -38.45 -56.56 50.54
N ARG A 323 -37.86 -56.03 51.63
CA ARG A 323 -38.19 -54.64 52.01
C ARG A 323 -37.08 -53.93 52.80
N GLY A 324 -36.79 -52.70 52.41
CA GLY A 324 -36.26 -51.69 53.31
C GLY A 324 -37.33 -51.21 54.32
N PRO A 325 -37.01 -50.27 55.22
CA PRO A 325 -37.92 -49.88 56.30
C PRO A 325 -39.30 -49.38 55.85
N SER A 326 -40.33 -49.89 56.53
CA SER A 326 -41.73 -49.41 56.57
C SER A 326 -41.80 -47.86 56.62
N ARG A 327 -42.71 -47.16 55.94
CA ARG A 327 -44.20 -47.19 55.98
C ARG A 327 -44.74 -46.42 54.76
N LYS A 328 -45.96 -46.57 54.21
CA LYS A 328 -47.15 -47.44 54.40
C LYS A 328 -47.91 -47.43 53.05
N ALA A 329 -48.40 -48.57 52.54
CA ALA A 329 -49.84 -48.95 52.44
C ALA A 329 -50.73 -47.95 51.65
N GLU A 330 -51.57 -48.35 50.68
CA GLU A 330 -51.99 -49.69 50.23
C GLU A 330 -52.62 -49.65 48.81
N GLY A 331 -52.73 -50.79 48.13
CA GLY A 331 -53.40 -50.93 46.81
C GLY A 331 -52.47 -51.45 45.70
N ALA A 332 -52.73 -52.66 45.20
CA ALA A 332 -51.86 -53.36 44.25
C ALA A 332 -52.56 -53.77 42.96
N ALA A 333 -51.88 -53.56 41.82
CA ALA A 333 -52.12 -54.23 40.55
C ALA A 333 -50.78 -54.28 39.77
N THR A 334 -50.20 -55.48 39.73
CA THR A 334 -49.06 -55.94 38.91
C THR A 334 -48.51 -54.98 37.84
N SER A 335 -47.25 -54.52 38.00
CA SER A 335 -46.43 -54.11 36.85
C SER A 335 -46.15 -55.36 36.01
N ASP A 336 -46.58 -55.36 34.76
CA ASP A 336 -46.36 -56.47 33.84
C ASP A 336 -44.94 -56.40 33.26
N LEU A 337 -44.22 -57.53 33.24
CA LEU A 337 -42.90 -57.61 32.62
C LEU A 337 -42.96 -57.31 31.11
N PHE A 338 -44.10 -57.60 30.47
CA PHE A 338 -44.38 -57.17 29.10
C PHE A 338 -44.45 -55.64 29.00
N SER A 339 -44.97 -54.94 30.01
CA SER A 339 -45.07 -53.48 30.01
C SER A 339 -43.70 -52.80 30.07
N GLU A 340 -42.77 -53.25 30.92
CA GLU A 340 -41.45 -52.60 31.07
C GLU A 340 -40.56 -52.80 29.85
N MET A 341 -40.50 -54.02 29.29
CA MET A 341 -39.74 -54.29 28.07
C MET A 341 -40.30 -53.50 26.89
N ASN A 342 -41.61 -53.58 26.65
CA ASN A 342 -42.27 -52.80 25.60
C ASN A 342 -42.16 -51.28 25.84
N LEU A 343 -42.12 -50.78 27.08
CA LEU A 343 -42.00 -49.33 27.33
C LEU A 343 -40.65 -48.79 26.83
N THR A 344 -39.55 -49.52 27.02
CA THR A 344 -38.23 -49.09 26.50
C THR A 344 -38.18 -49.18 24.97
N GLU A 345 -38.82 -50.17 24.37
CA GLU A 345 -38.90 -50.33 22.92
C GLU A 345 -39.84 -49.28 22.28
N ILE A 346 -40.99 -49.00 22.87
CA ILE A 346 -41.89 -47.91 22.51
C ILE A 346 -41.21 -46.54 22.68
N GLN A 347 -40.35 -46.35 23.67
CA GLN A 347 -39.55 -45.12 23.80
C GLN A 347 -38.53 -44.98 22.66
N LYS A 348 -37.81 -46.05 22.31
CA LYS A 348 -36.91 -46.07 21.14
C LYS A 348 -37.66 -45.83 19.83
N LEU A 349 -38.78 -46.50 19.61
CA LEU A 349 -39.64 -46.34 18.43
C LEU A 349 -40.23 -44.92 18.35
N ARG A 350 -40.63 -44.31 19.49
CA ARG A 350 -41.04 -42.89 19.54
C ARG A 350 -39.89 -41.96 19.19
N GLN A 351 -38.67 -42.24 19.67
CA GLN A 351 -37.51 -41.41 19.35
C GLN A 351 -37.10 -41.53 17.87
N GLN A 352 -37.16 -42.74 17.29
CA GLN A 352 -37.01 -42.97 15.86
C GLN A 352 -38.10 -42.27 15.04
N LEU A 353 -39.38 -42.37 15.44
CA LEU A 353 -40.48 -41.66 14.80
C LEU A 353 -40.24 -40.14 14.80
N MET A 354 -39.86 -39.57 15.94
CA MET A 354 -39.52 -38.14 16.07
C MET A 354 -38.29 -37.75 15.22
N THR A 355 -37.37 -38.67 14.93
CA THR A 355 -36.25 -38.43 14.00
C THR A 355 -36.74 -38.44 12.56
N VAL A 356 -37.49 -39.47 12.15
CA VAL A 356 -38.10 -39.59 10.82
C VAL A 356 -39.07 -38.44 10.52
N GLU A 357 -39.77 -37.89 11.52
CA GLU A 357 -40.62 -36.70 11.37
C GLU A 357 -39.81 -35.43 11.09
N ARG A 358 -38.62 -35.28 11.70
CA ARG A 358 -37.69 -34.16 11.40
C ARG A 358 -37.04 -34.32 10.03
N GLU A 359 -36.62 -35.53 9.67
CA GLU A 359 -36.10 -35.85 8.34
C GLU A 359 -37.15 -35.61 7.26
N LYS A 360 -38.39 -36.06 7.48
CA LYS A 360 -39.54 -35.76 6.61
C LYS A 360 -39.79 -34.26 6.48
N ALA A 361 -39.67 -33.49 7.57
CA ALA A 361 -39.80 -32.03 7.51
C ALA A 361 -38.67 -31.39 6.67
N ALA A 362 -37.42 -31.81 6.87
CA ALA A 362 -36.27 -31.33 6.11
C ALA A 362 -36.30 -31.73 4.61
N LEU A 363 -36.81 -32.93 4.31
CA LEU A 363 -37.06 -33.37 2.94
C LEU A 363 -38.21 -32.59 2.30
N MET A 364 -39.25 -32.22 3.06
CA MET A 364 -40.33 -31.36 2.56
C MET A 364 -39.86 -29.91 2.29
N THR A 365 -38.97 -29.34 3.10
CA THR A 365 -38.37 -28.02 2.80
C THR A 365 -37.43 -28.11 1.61
N SER A 366 -36.55 -29.12 1.56
CA SER A 366 -35.64 -29.36 0.42
C SER A 366 -36.40 -29.59 -0.90
N LEU A 367 -37.50 -30.34 -0.87
CA LEU A 367 -38.39 -30.52 -2.04
C LEU A 367 -39.06 -29.21 -2.47
N GLN A 368 -39.48 -28.37 -1.53
CA GLN A 368 -40.06 -27.07 -1.83
C GLN A 368 -39.03 -26.07 -2.37
N GLU A 369 -37.79 -26.08 -1.86
CA GLU A 369 -36.66 -25.30 -2.37
C GLU A 369 -36.23 -25.77 -3.78
N SER A 370 -36.13 -27.08 -3.99
CA SER A 370 -35.89 -27.67 -5.32
C SER A 370 -37.00 -27.26 -6.31
N LYS A 371 -38.26 -27.25 -5.87
CA LYS A 371 -39.41 -26.82 -6.68
C LYS A 371 -39.38 -25.32 -7.02
N THR A 372 -38.96 -24.44 -6.10
CA THR A 372 -38.81 -23.00 -6.44
C THR A 372 -37.59 -22.74 -7.31
N GLN A 373 -36.50 -23.48 -7.14
CA GLN A 373 -35.36 -23.47 -8.07
C GLN A 373 -35.74 -23.95 -9.47
N LEU A 374 -36.56 -25.01 -9.58
CA LEU A 374 -37.12 -25.48 -10.86
C LEU A 374 -37.99 -24.39 -11.52
N GLN A 375 -38.87 -23.73 -10.76
CA GLN A 375 -39.69 -22.62 -11.27
C GLN A 375 -38.83 -21.43 -11.74
N HIS A 376 -37.78 -21.06 -11.00
CA HIS A 376 -36.87 -19.98 -11.38
C HIS A 376 -36.04 -20.33 -12.63
N THR A 377 -35.53 -21.56 -12.73
CA THR A 377 -34.77 -22.01 -13.90
C THR A 377 -35.66 -22.19 -15.13
N GLN A 378 -36.90 -22.65 -14.96
CA GLN A 378 -37.92 -22.67 -16.04
C GLN A 378 -38.25 -21.25 -16.52
N GLY A 379 -38.46 -20.29 -15.61
CA GLY A 379 -38.69 -18.88 -15.95
C GLY A 379 -37.52 -18.27 -16.72
N ALA A 380 -36.29 -18.47 -16.24
CA ALA A 380 -35.08 -18.04 -16.92
C ALA A 380 -34.93 -18.69 -18.31
N LEU A 381 -35.28 -19.98 -18.46
CA LEU A 381 -35.28 -20.67 -19.75
C LEU A 381 -36.33 -20.08 -20.71
N THR A 382 -37.54 -19.76 -20.24
CA THR A 382 -38.56 -19.08 -21.07
C THR A 382 -38.11 -17.69 -21.50
N GLU A 383 -37.45 -16.93 -20.62
CA GLU A 383 -36.84 -15.64 -20.99
C GLU A 383 -35.77 -15.78 -22.07
N GLN A 384 -34.88 -16.78 -21.97
CA GLN A 384 -33.86 -17.02 -22.99
C GLN A 384 -34.47 -17.51 -24.30
N HIS A 385 -35.54 -18.31 -24.24
CA HIS A 385 -36.30 -18.72 -25.42
C HIS A 385 -36.95 -17.51 -26.11
N GLU A 386 -37.58 -16.60 -25.37
CA GLU A 386 -38.09 -15.34 -25.90
C GLU A 386 -36.98 -14.45 -26.50
N LYS A 387 -35.84 -14.32 -25.83
CA LYS A 387 -34.68 -13.56 -26.34
C LYS A 387 -34.16 -14.18 -27.65
N ALA A 388 -34.11 -15.51 -27.74
CA ALA A 388 -33.77 -16.24 -28.95
C ALA A 388 -34.80 -16.07 -30.07
N LEU A 389 -36.10 -16.10 -29.79
CA LEU A 389 -37.16 -15.82 -30.76
C LEU A 389 -37.10 -14.38 -31.29
N ARG A 390 -36.92 -13.39 -30.40
CA ARG A 390 -36.74 -11.97 -30.75
C ARG A 390 -35.49 -11.77 -31.61
N LEU A 391 -34.38 -12.49 -31.33
CA LEU A 391 -33.17 -12.50 -32.16
C LEU A 391 -33.41 -13.19 -33.52
N SER A 392 -34.08 -14.34 -33.55
CA SER A 392 -34.43 -15.07 -34.78
C SER A 392 -35.31 -14.22 -35.71
N HIS A 393 -36.28 -13.48 -35.14
CA HIS A 393 -37.08 -12.52 -35.88
C HIS A 393 -36.21 -11.38 -36.46
N LYS A 394 -35.34 -10.76 -35.65
CA LYS A 394 -34.39 -9.73 -36.13
C LYS A 394 -33.48 -10.25 -37.25
N VAL A 395 -32.94 -11.46 -37.11
CA VAL A 395 -32.13 -12.13 -38.16
C VAL A 395 -32.96 -12.41 -39.40
N THR A 396 -34.23 -12.79 -39.27
CA THR A 396 -35.14 -13.02 -40.41
C THR A 396 -35.47 -11.71 -41.14
N VAL A 397 -35.68 -10.61 -40.41
CA VAL A 397 -35.83 -9.27 -41.00
C VAL A 397 -34.54 -8.84 -41.70
N LEU A 398 -33.37 -9.02 -41.08
CA LEU A 398 -32.07 -8.71 -41.70
C LEU A 398 -31.80 -9.57 -42.95
N ARG A 399 -32.17 -10.86 -42.96
CA ARG A 399 -32.10 -11.72 -44.15
C ARG A 399 -33.05 -11.23 -45.26
N ARG A 400 -34.24 -10.74 -44.93
CA ARG A 400 -35.19 -10.16 -45.91
C ARG A 400 -34.68 -8.83 -46.47
N LEU A 401 -34.10 -7.97 -45.63
CA LEU A 401 -33.46 -6.73 -46.06
C LEU A 401 -32.21 -7.00 -46.91
N HIS A 402 -31.35 -7.93 -46.51
CA HIS A 402 -30.17 -8.33 -47.27
C HIS A 402 -30.55 -8.98 -48.61
N ARG A 403 -31.59 -9.82 -48.66
CA ARG A 403 -32.16 -10.31 -49.94
C ARG A 403 -32.69 -9.18 -50.80
N ARG A 404 -33.34 -8.16 -50.21
CA ARG A 404 -33.83 -6.99 -50.97
C ARG A 404 -32.67 -6.16 -51.53
N VAL A 405 -31.69 -5.79 -50.71
CA VAL A 405 -30.47 -5.08 -51.14
C VAL A 405 -29.68 -5.88 -52.18
N SER A 406 -29.65 -7.21 -52.05
CA SER A 406 -29.04 -8.09 -53.06
C SER A 406 -29.84 -8.08 -54.37
N LEU A 407 -31.17 -8.21 -54.34
CA LEU A 407 -32.02 -8.10 -55.53
C LEU A 407 -31.94 -6.71 -56.19
N GLU A 408 -31.85 -5.65 -55.40
CA GLU A 408 -31.62 -4.27 -55.88
C GLU A 408 -30.25 -4.16 -56.56
N ALA A 409 -29.17 -4.70 -55.96
CA ALA A 409 -27.84 -4.73 -56.58
C ALA A 409 -27.79 -5.56 -57.87
N HIS A 410 -28.46 -6.72 -57.91
CA HIS A 410 -28.55 -7.55 -59.12
C HIS A 410 -29.47 -6.93 -60.19
N SER A 411 -30.43 -6.06 -59.83
CA SER A 411 -31.21 -5.30 -60.80
C SER A 411 -30.40 -4.25 -61.56
N SER A 412 -29.27 -3.81 -60.99
CA SER A 412 -28.31 -2.90 -61.62
C SER A 412 -27.12 -3.60 -62.31
N ALA A 413 -27.04 -4.94 -62.28
CA ALA A 413 -25.87 -5.69 -62.72
C ALA A 413 -26.24 -6.93 -63.57
N THR A 414 -26.45 -6.67 -64.86
CA THR A 414 -26.17 -7.57 -66.00
C THR A 414 -26.78 -8.97 -66.04
N THR A 415 -27.70 -9.12 -67.00
CA THR A 415 -27.83 -10.22 -67.98
C THR A 415 -26.76 -11.35 -68.01
N GLN A 416 -27.20 -12.58 -68.37
CA GLN A 416 -26.37 -13.77 -68.73
C GLN A 416 -25.64 -14.44 -67.52
N LEU A 417 -26.02 -15.63 -67.03
CA LEU A 417 -25.86 -16.96 -67.67
C LEU A 417 -26.55 -18.09 -66.84
N HIS A 418 -26.81 -19.22 -67.51
CA HIS A 418 -27.16 -20.57 -67.01
C HIS A 418 -28.01 -20.74 -65.73
N ALA A 419 -29.22 -21.26 -65.95
CA ALA A 419 -29.93 -22.14 -65.00
C ALA A 419 -30.22 -23.47 -65.71
N GLU A 420 -29.46 -24.52 -65.39
CA GLU A 420 -29.56 -25.85 -66.01
C GLU A 420 -28.87 -26.92 -65.14
N THR A 421 -29.11 -28.20 -65.45
CA THR A 421 -28.50 -29.39 -64.80
C THR A 421 -29.00 -29.73 -63.38
N LEU A 422 -30.26 -30.18 -63.27
CA LEU A 422 -30.57 -31.38 -62.47
C LEU A 422 -31.83 -32.10 -63.01
N MET A 423 -31.60 -33.03 -63.94
CA MET A 423 -32.53 -34.09 -64.33
C MET A 423 -31.80 -35.43 -64.21
N GLU A 424 -32.56 -36.53 -64.26
CA GLU A 424 -32.06 -37.92 -64.24
C GLU A 424 -31.52 -38.38 -62.85
N LEU A 425 -31.77 -39.60 -62.35
CA LEU A 425 -32.54 -40.75 -62.84
C LEU A 425 -33.45 -41.31 -61.73
N ASP A 426 -34.69 -41.64 -62.07
CA ASP A 426 -35.47 -42.73 -61.46
C ASP A 426 -36.29 -43.35 -62.60
N ARG A 427 -36.13 -44.65 -62.85
CA ARG A 427 -36.87 -45.42 -63.85
C ARG A 427 -36.76 -46.91 -63.59
N ASP A 428 -37.93 -47.55 -63.50
CA ASP A 428 -38.24 -48.94 -63.88
C ASP A 428 -37.54 -50.04 -63.03
N GLU A 429 -38.04 -51.28 -62.89
CA GLU A 429 -39.00 -52.02 -63.73
C GLU A 429 -40.16 -52.65 -62.92
N GLU A 430 -41.33 -52.78 -63.55
CA GLU A 430 -42.43 -53.66 -63.15
C GLU A 430 -42.46 -54.88 -64.09
N ILE A 431 -42.59 -56.12 -63.59
CA ILE A 431 -42.91 -57.30 -64.44
C ILE A 431 -43.94 -58.22 -63.74
N GLU A 432 -45.17 -58.07 -64.21
CA GLU A 432 -46.21 -59.08 -64.54
C GLU A 432 -46.78 -60.06 -63.48
N GLU A 433 -48.13 -60.12 -63.47
CA GLU A 433 -48.95 -61.21 -62.93
C GLU A 433 -49.44 -62.13 -64.07
N GLU A 434 -49.15 -63.43 -63.99
CA GLU A 434 -49.90 -64.53 -64.63
C GLU A 434 -49.81 -65.76 -63.70
N GLY A 435 -50.72 -66.74 -63.67
CA GLY A 435 -52.00 -66.94 -64.36
C GLY A 435 -52.53 -68.34 -63.97
N GLU A 436 -53.84 -68.51 -63.75
CA GLU A 436 -54.39 -69.77 -63.18
C GLU A 436 -54.53 -70.92 -64.20
N THR A 437 -54.08 -72.13 -63.83
CA THR A 437 -54.61 -73.39 -64.38
C THR A 437 -54.77 -74.47 -63.29
N GLU A 438 -56.00 -74.93 -63.07
CA GLU A 438 -56.34 -76.08 -62.22
C GLU A 438 -56.31 -77.38 -63.06
N GLU A 439 -55.20 -78.12 -63.07
CA GLU A 439 -55.24 -79.57 -63.37
C GLU A 439 -54.00 -80.39 -62.92
N ASP A 440 -52.79 -79.79 -62.83
CA ASP A 440 -51.54 -80.52 -62.53
C ASP A 440 -51.39 -81.10 -61.09
N LYS A 441 -52.35 -80.83 -60.19
CA LYS A 441 -52.27 -81.18 -58.75
C LYS A 441 -52.20 -82.69 -58.46
N SER A 442 -52.46 -83.55 -59.44
CA SER A 442 -52.46 -85.01 -59.26
C SER A 442 -51.13 -85.71 -59.55
N GLU A 443 -50.23 -85.15 -60.37
CA GLU A 443 -48.94 -85.81 -60.69
C GLU A 443 -47.83 -85.44 -59.71
N GLU A 444 -47.75 -84.18 -59.29
CA GLU A 444 -46.67 -83.73 -58.38
C GLU A 444 -46.72 -84.45 -57.03
N LEU A 445 -47.93 -84.73 -56.50
CA LEU A 445 -48.12 -85.51 -55.28
C LEU A 445 -47.49 -86.92 -55.34
N ASN A 446 -47.38 -87.52 -56.53
CA ASN A 446 -46.76 -88.83 -56.71
C ASN A 446 -45.23 -88.74 -56.79
N ARG A 447 -44.66 -87.70 -57.42
CA ARG A 447 -43.21 -87.44 -57.37
C ARG A 447 -42.73 -87.07 -55.96
N ARG A 448 -43.53 -86.27 -55.23
CA ARG A 448 -43.23 -85.80 -53.87
C ARG A 448 -43.18 -86.91 -52.82
N ARG A 449 -43.84 -88.06 -53.07
CA ARG A 449 -43.75 -89.27 -52.23
C ARG A 449 -42.50 -90.13 -52.45
N VAL A 450 -41.76 -89.93 -53.54
CA VAL A 450 -40.54 -90.72 -53.85
C VAL A 450 -39.26 -90.00 -53.42
N PHE A 451 -39.26 -88.65 -53.42
CA PHE A 451 -38.11 -87.85 -52.96
C PHE A 451 -38.01 -87.67 -51.43
N SER A 452 -39.06 -87.98 -50.67
CA SER A 452 -39.18 -87.66 -49.23
C SER A 452 -38.20 -88.38 -48.29
N TYR A 453 -37.40 -89.32 -48.79
CA TYR A 453 -36.42 -90.09 -48.00
C TYR A 453 -34.96 -89.66 -48.22
N GLN A 454 -34.70 -88.59 -48.99
CA GLN A 454 -33.36 -87.99 -49.13
C GLN A 454 -33.34 -86.45 -48.96
N THR A 455 -34.48 -85.81 -48.68
CA THR A 455 -34.64 -84.35 -48.61
C THR A 455 -34.10 -83.58 -47.37
N PRO A 456 -33.92 -84.14 -46.16
CA PRO A 456 -33.62 -83.33 -44.97
C PRO A 456 -32.38 -82.41 -45.10
N GLY A 457 -31.34 -82.86 -45.81
CA GLY A 457 -30.13 -82.06 -46.03
C GLY A 457 -30.38 -80.81 -46.90
N LEU A 458 -31.28 -80.89 -47.88
CA LEU A 458 -31.56 -79.80 -48.80
C LEU A 458 -32.42 -78.71 -48.13
N GLU A 459 -33.43 -79.10 -47.36
CA GLU A 459 -34.29 -78.18 -46.61
C GLU A 459 -33.50 -77.48 -45.49
N ILE A 460 -32.62 -78.20 -44.78
CA ILE A 460 -31.70 -77.61 -43.79
C ILE A 460 -30.72 -76.64 -44.46
N LEU A 461 -30.19 -76.97 -45.65
CA LEU A 461 -29.30 -76.07 -46.39
C LEU A 461 -30.04 -74.81 -46.88
N GLN A 462 -31.27 -74.94 -47.36
CA GLN A 462 -32.12 -73.82 -47.76
C GLN A 462 -32.45 -72.92 -46.56
N CYS A 463 -32.71 -73.49 -45.38
CA CYS A 463 -32.93 -72.73 -44.15
C CYS A 463 -31.66 -72.00 -43.69
N LYS A 464 -30.49 -72.65 -43.73
CA LYS A 464 -29.19 -72.01 -43.45
C LYS A 464 -28.88 -70.88 -44.42
N TYR A 465 -29.13 -71.07 -45.72
CA TYR A 465 -28.96 -70.03 -46.73
C TYR A 465 -29.91 -68.85 -46.49
N ARG A 466 -31.18 -69.10 -46.15
CA ARG A 466 -32.14 -68.04 -45.81
C ARG A 466 -31.70 -67.23 -44.59
N VAL A 467 -31.20 -67.88 -43.53
CA VAL A 467 -30.66 -67.20 -42.34
C VAL A 467 -29.41 -66.38 -42.68
N ALA A 468 -28.47 -66.94 -43.44
CA ALA A 468 -27.29 -66.20 -43.89
C ALA A 468 -27.65 -65.01 -44.81
N VAL A 469 -28.72 -65.11 -45.61
CA VAL A 469 -29.23 -63.99 -46.41
C VAL A 469 -29.86 -62.91 -45.53
N THR A 470 -30.62 -63.26 -44.48
CA THR A 470 -31.13 -62.25 -43.52
C THR A 470 -30.00 -61.58 -42.74
N GLU A 471 -29.01 -62.34 -42.25
CA GLU A 471 -27.81 -61.80 -41.59
C GLU A 471 -27.03 -60.86 -42.52
N VAL A 472 -26.87 -61.21 -43.80
CA VAL A 472 -26.21 -60.33 -44.80
C VAL A 472 -27.02 -59.07 -45.10
N VAL A 473 -28.36 -59.14 -45.10
CA VAL A 473 -29.23 -57.96 -45.25
C VAL A 473 -29.16 -57.06 -44.02
N GLU A 474 -29.17 -57.62 -42.82
CA GLU A 474 -29.02 -56.90 -41.54
C GLU A 474 -27.64 -56.22 -41.46
N LEU A 475 -26.55 -56.96 -41.69
CA LEU A 475 -25.19 -56.40 -41.75
C LEU A 475 -25.04 -55.33 -42.84
N LYS A 476 -25.73 -55.45 -43.98
CA LYS A 476 -25.76 -54.43 -45.04
C LYS A 476 -26.54 -53.18 -44.61
N ALA A 477 -27.61 -53.33 -43.82
CA ALA A 477 -28.34 -52.22 -43.23
C ALA A 477 -27.53 -51.53 -42.13
N GLU A 478 -26.86 -52.28 -41.25
CA GLU A 478 -25.94 -51.72 -40.24
C GLU A 478 -24.77 -50.98 -40.90
N MET A 479 -24.14 -51.56 -41.92
CA MET A 479 -23.07 -50.90 -42.68
C MET A 479 -23.55 -49.64 -43.41
N LYS A 480 -24.82 -49.58 -43.85
CA LYS A 480 -25.44 -48.36 -44.38
C LYS A 480 -25.63 -47.32 -43.27
N ALA A 481 -26.24 -47.69 -42.15
CA ALA A 481 -26.46 -46.80 -41.01
C ALA A 481 -25.14 -46.29 -40.38
N LEU A 482 -24.08 -47.09 -40.36
CA LEU A 482 -22.75 -46.67 -39.93
C LEU A 482 -22.09 -45.70 -40.91
N ARG A 483 -22.27 -45.88 -42.22
CA ARG A 483 -21.82 -44.92 -43.25
C ARG A 483 -22.58 -43.59 -43.17
N GLU A 484 -23.88 -43.63 -42.92
CA GLU A 484 -24.71 -42.44 -42.73
C GLU A 484 -24.32 -41.67 -41.46
N LYS A 485 -24.09 -42.37 -40.33
CA LYS A 485 -23.54 -41.77 -39.11
C LYS A 485 -22.15 -41.17 -39.33
N LEU A 486 -21.28 -41.84 -40.10
CA LEU A 486 -19.95 -41.33 -40.45
C LEU A 486 -20.05 -40.05 -41.30
N ALA A 487 -20.94 -40.03 -42.30
CA ALA A 487 -21.21 -38.85 -43.13
C ALA A 487 -21.69 -37.66 -42.30
N GLN A 488 -22.69 -37.88 -41.43
CA GLN A 488 -23.21 -36.85 -40.51
C GLN A 488 -22.11 -36.30 -39.57
N CYS A 489 -21.25 -37.16 -39.05
CA CYS A 489 -20.09 -36.75 -38.24
C CYS A 489 -19.06 -35.94 -39.05
N VAL A 490 -18.84 -36.27 -40.33
CA VAL A 490 -17.94 -35.52 -41.23
C VAL A 490 -18.55 -34.16 -41.58
N GLU A 491 -19.83 -34.10 -41.93
CA GLU A 491 -20.55 -32.86 -42.26
C GLU A 491 -20.58 -31.90 -41.05
N GLY A 492 -20.97 -32.40 -39.87
CA GLY A 492 -20.89 -31.63 -38.62
C GLY A 492 -19.47 -31.13 -38.32
N ALA A 493 -18.44 -31.95 -38.57
CA ALA A 493 -17.06 -31.53 -38.44
C ALA A 493 -16.63 -30.49 -39.50
N THR A 494 -17.24 -30.46 -40.69
CA THR A 494 -16.98 -29.42 -41.70
C THR A 494 -17.66 -28.09 -41.40
N GLU A 495 -18.79 -28.05 -40.69
CA GLU A 495 -19.39 -26.79 -40.21
C GLU A 495 -18.76 -26.28 -38.90
N GLU A 496 -18.39 -27.19 -37.98
CA GLU A 496 -17.75 -26.83 -36.72
C GLU A 496 -16.35 -26.23 -36.92
N LYS A 497 -15.55 -26.73 -37.88
CA LYS A 497 -14.20 -26.21 -38.17
C LYS A 497 -14.16 -24.70 -38.48
N PRO A 498 -14.87 -24.15 -39.47
CA PRO A 498 -14.88 -22.71 -39.74
C PRO A 498 -15.46 -21.91 -38.57
N ARG A 499 -16.45 -22.45 -37.83
CA ARG A 499 -16.98 -21.81 -36.62
C ARG A 499 -15.90 -21.66 -35.54
N ARG A 500 -15.20 -22.76 -35.21
CA ARG A 500 -14.07 -22.78 -34.25
C ARG A 500 -12.92 -21.88 -34.72
N ASN A 501 -12.57 -21.90 -36.00
CA ASN A 501 -11.55 -21.01 -36.58
C ASN A 501 -11.96 -19.52 -36.48
N SER A 502 -13.23 -19.18 -36.70
CA SER A 502 -13.74 -17.80 -36.56
C SER A 502 -13.74 -17.30 -35.11
N GLN A 503 -13.84 -18.22 -34.14
CA GLN A 503 -13.69 -17.93 -32.71
C GLN A 503 -12.21 -17.78 -32.35
N PHE A 504 -11.34 -18.69 -32.84
CA PHE A 504 -9.89 -18.64 -32.65
C PHE A 504 -9.31 -17.30 -33.15
N GLN A 505 -9.58 -16.92 -34.41
CA GLN A 505 -9.14 -15.62 -34.94
C GLN A 505 -9.70 -14.40 -34.19
N ARG A 506 -10.86 -14.55 -33.51
CA ARG A 506 -11.40 -13.49 -32.65
C ARG A 506 -10.61 -13.40 -31.35
N LEU A 507 -10.27 -14.53 -30.75
CA LEU A 507 -9.41 -14.61 -29.57
C LEU A 507 -7.99 -14.10 -29.88
N GLU A 508 -7.38 -14.50 -31.00
CA GLU A 508 -6.09 -13.95 -31.47
C GLU A 508 -6.14 -12.42 -31.58
N ARG A 509 -7.18 -11.86 -32.21
CA ARG A 509 -7.36 -10.41 -32.33
C ARG A 509 -7.60 -9.72 -30.97
N HIS A 510 -8.25 -10.36 -30.01
CA HIS A 510 -8.35 -9.85 -28.63
C HIS A 510 -7.01 -9.91 -27.90
N VAL A 511 -6.25 -11.00 -28.01
CA VAL A 511 -4.92 -11.15 -27.40
C VAL A 511 -3.96 -10.10 -27.97
N ALA A 512 -3.88 -9.94 -29.28
CA ALA A 512 -3.03 -8.92 -29.91
C ALA A 512 -3.41 -7.48 -29.48
N SER A 513 -4.70 -7.20 -29.27
CA SER A 513 -5.18 -5.92 -28.74
C SER A 513 -4.79 -5.71 -27.27
N LEU A 514 -4.89 -6.75 -26.44
CA LEU A 514 -4.47 -6.71 -25.03
C LEU A 514 -2.95 -6.57 -24.92
N GLU A 515 -2.17 -7.31 -25.70
CA GLU A 515 -0.71 -7.16 -25.79
C GLU A 515 -0.30 -5.74 -26.17
N LYS A 516 -0.97 -5.13 -27.17
CA LYS A 516 -0.73 -3.74 -27.54
C LYS A 516 -1.02 -2.80 -26.36
N SER A 517 -2.18 -2.94 -25.70
CA SER A 517 -2.51 -2.15 -24.51
C SER A 517 -1.51 -2.37 -23.36
N CYS A 518 -0.95 -3.58 -23.22
CA CYS A 518 0.07 -3.90 -22.21
C CYS A 518 1.49 -3.44 -22.59
N ARG A 519 1.79 -3.20 -23.88
CA ARG A 519 3.01 -2.51 -24.32
C ARG A 519 2.89 -1.00 -24.05
N GLU A 520 1.83 -0.38 -24.54
CA GLU A 520 1.54 1.04 -24.29
C GLU A 520 1.45 1.38 -22.79
N GLY A 521 0.91 0.46 -21.97
CA GLY A 521 0.89 0.59 -20.51
C GLY A 521 2.29 0.60 -19.89
N ARG A 522 3.20 -0.29 -20.33
CA ARG A 522 4.60 -0.31 -19.86
C ARG A 522 5.37 0.92 -20.32
N GLU A 523 5.19 1.33 -21.57
CA GLU A 523 5.81 2.54 -22.13
C GLU A 523 5.38 3.79 -21.34
N LYS A 524 4.10 3.90 -20.98
CA LYS A 524 3.58 4.97 -20.10
C LYS A 524 4.17 4.90 -18.70
N ILE A 525 4.31 3.71 -18.12
CA ILE A 525 4.95 3.52 -16.79
C ILE A 525 6.41 3.99 -16.85
N SER A 526 7.23 3.52 -17.79
CA SER A 526 8.64 3.91 -17.86
C SER A 526 8.85 5.38 -18.24
N ALA A 527 7.93 5.99 -19.00
CA ALA A 527 7.92 7.44 -19.21
C ALA A 527 7.56 8.23 -17.95
N LEU A 528 6.74 7.68 -17.04
CA LEU A 528 6.44 8.28 -15.73
C LEU A 528 7.56 8.05 -14.72
N GLU A 529 8.19 6.87 -14.71
CA GLU A 529 9.38 6.56 -13.90
C GLU A 529 10.54 7.50 -14.23
N LEU A 530 10.82 7.73 -15.53
CA LEU A 530 11.83 8.68 -15.98
C LEU A 530 11.50 10.11 -15.54
N LYS A 531 10.24 10.55 -15.69
CA LYS A 531 9.79 11.88 -15.23
C LYS A 531 9.95 12.04 -13.71
N LEU A 532 9.55 11.03 -12.94
CA LEU A 532 9.72 11.00 -11.48
C LEU A 532 11.20 11.11 -11.11
N GLN A 533 12.09 10.38 -11.79
CA GLN A 533 13.53 10.44 -11.56
C GLN A 533 14.10 11.83 -11.86
N THR A 534 13.69 12.49 -12.97
CA THR A 534 14.12 13.86 -13.28
C THR A 534 13.55 14.91 -12.31
N ALA A 535 12.33 14.71 -11.80
CA ALA A 535 11.75 15.57 -10.77
C ALA A 535 12.48 15.37 -9.43
N GLN A 536 12.90 14.15 -9.11
CA GLN A 536 13.66 13.82 -7.91
C GLN A 536 15.09 14.39 -7.96
N SER A 537 15.76 14.37 -9.11
CA SER A 537 17.08 15.01 -9.26
C SER A 537 16.97 16.53 -9.09
N ALA A 538 16.04 17.18 -9.81
CA ALA A 538 15.79 18.61 -9.68
C ALA A 538 15.38 19.02 -8.25
N ALA A 539 14.58 18.21 -7.56
CA ALA A 539 14.27 18.41 -6.14
C ALA A 539 15.52 18.32 -5.26
N SER A 540 16.38 17.31 -5.47
CA SER A 540 17.64 17.17 -4.71
C SER A 540 18.65 18.28 -4.98
N GLU A 541 18.72 18.79 -6.22
CA GLU A 541 19.52 19.96 -6.60
C GLU A 541 18.99 21.22 -5.91
N SER A 542 17.67 21.43 -5.91
CA SER A 542 17.04 22.57 -5.23
C SER A 542 17.24 22.53 -3.70
N GLN A 543 17.20 21.35 -3.08
CA GLN A 543 17.53 21.15 -1.67
C GLN A 543 19.03 21.39 -1.40
N GLY A 544 19.90 21.00 -2.33
CA GLY A 544 21.34 21.30 -2.28
C GLY A 544 21.62 22.81 -2.27
N ALA A 545 20.97 23.55 -3.17
CA ALA A 545 21.04 25.01 -3.23
C ALA A 545 20.44 25.68 -1.98
N LEU A 546 19.30 25.19 -1.47
CA LEU A 546 18.69 25.66 -0.22
C LEU A 546 19.65 25.50 0.97
N ASN A 547 20.29 24.32 1.09
CA ASN A 547 21.25 24.02 2.13
C ASN A 547 22.50 24.92 2.03
N ALA A 548 23.00 25.18 0.81
CA ALA A 548 24.11 26.09 0.58
C ALA A 548 23.78 27.53 1.01
N ALA A 549 22.62 28.06 0.60
CA ALA A 549 22.15 29.38 1.03
C ALA A 549 21.95 29.46 2.56
N GLN A 550 21.57 28.36 3.21
CA GLN A 550 21.48 28.30 4.68
C GLN A 550 22.87 28.32 5.34
N ASP A 551 23.84 27.54 4.83
CA ASP A 551 25.24 27.52 5.30
C ASP A 551 25.92 28.91 5.08
N GLU A 552 25.60 29.61 3.99
CA GLU A 552 26.04 31.00 3.71
C GLU A 552 25.43 32.02 4.68
N LEU A 553 24.11 31.99 4.89
CA LEU A 553 23.42 32.87 5.84
C LEU A 553 23.92 32.65 7.29
N VAL A 554 24.25 31.42 7.68
CA VAL A 554 24.91 31.15 8.98
C VAL A 554 26.27 31.84 9.02
N THR A 555 27.07 31.74 7.96
CA THR A 555 28.40 32.38 7.88
C THR A 555 28.31 33.91 7.96
N LEU A 556 27.38 34.54 7.23
CA LEU A 556 27.10 35.99 7.34
C LEU A 556 26.68 36.38 8.76
N SER A 557 25.89 35.54 9.45
CA SER A 557 25.49 35.80 10.84
C SER A 557 26.66 35.70 11.85
N GLU A 558 27.67 34.86 11.57
CA GLU A 558 28.90 34.78 12.36
C GLU A 558 29.80 36.01 12.09
N GLU A 559 29.91 36.47 10.85
CA GLU A 559 30.69 37.64 10.45
C GLU A 559 30.12 38.95 11.01
N LEU A 560 28.80 39.16 10.90
CA LEU A 560 28.11 40.31 11.50
C LEU A 560 28.30 40.37 13.03
N ALA A 561 28.30 39.23 13.71
CA ALA A 561 28.54 39.17 15.15
C ALA A 561 30.00 39.48 15.52
N GLN A 562 30.98 39.03 14.71
CA GLN A 562 32.40 39.37 14.87
C GLN A 562 32.65 40.87 14.64
N LEU A 563 32.08 41.44 13.58
CA LEU A 563 32.20 42.86 13.28
C LEU A 563 31.55 43.74 14.37
N TYR A 564 30.36 43.35 14.85
CA TYR A 564 29.71 44.00 16.00
C TYR A 564 30.58 43.96 17.26
N HIS A 565 31.17 42.80 17.57
CA HIS A 565 32.07 42.66 18.72
C HIS A 565 33.30 43.59 18.58
N HIS A 566 33.90 43.67 17.38
CA HIS A 566 35.07 44.50 17.15
C HIS A 566 34.76 46.01 17.27
N VAL A 567 33.62 46.47 16.73
CA VAL A 567 33.16 47.87 16.90
C VAL A 567 32.90 48.20 18.37
N CYS A 568 32.30 47.28 19.15
CA CYS A 568 32.11 47.48 20.58
C CYS A 568 33.45 47.65 21.32
N LEU A 569 34.44 46.80 21.02
CA LEU A 569 35.79 46.92 21.58
C LEU A 569 36.44 48.27 21.25
N CYS A 570 36.36 48.73 19.99
CA CYS A 570 36.90 50.02 19.57
C CYS A 570 36.20 51.24 20.23
N ASN A 571 34.96 51.08 20.67
CA ASN A 571 34.23 52.11 21.43
C ASN A 571 34.48 52.04 22.95
N ASN A 572 35.09 50.96 23.47
CA ASN A 572 35.08 50.55 24.88
C ASN A 572 33.66 50.25 25.43
N GLU A 573 32.75 49.79 24.58
CA GLU A 573 31.39 49.36 24.97
C GLU A 573 31.35 47.85 25.23
N THR A 574 30.57 47.42 26.22
CA THR A 574 30.30 46.00 26.44
C THR A 574 29.32 45.47 25.38
N PRO A 575 29.66 44.39 24.63
CA PRO A 575 28.78 43.88 23.59
C PRO A 575 27.47 43.32 24.16
N ASN A 576 26.34 43.58 23.49
CA ASN A 576 25.04 43.04 23.89
C ASN A 576 25.05 41.51 23.94
N ARG A 577 24.58 40.94 25.06
CA ARG A 577 24.54 39.50 25.31
C ARG A 577 23.86 38.70 24.18
N VAL A 578 22.74 39.20 23.66
CA VAL A 578 22.00 38.59 22.53
C VAL A 578 22.89 38.35 21.30
N MET A 579 23.80 39.28 20.99
CA MET A 579 24.74 39.14 19.85
C MET A 579 25.83 38.09 20.11
N LEU A 580 26.28 37.99 21.37
CA LEU A 580 27.27 36.98 21.81
C LEU A 580 26.66 35.57 21.89
N ASP A 581 25.36 35.48 22.14
CA ASP A 581 24.64 34.21 22.15
C ASP A 581 24.49 33.66 20.71
N TYR A 582 24.11 34.50 19.73
CA TYR A 582 24.15 34.12 18.29
C TYR A 582 25.55 33.68 17.83
N TYR A 583 26.61 34.40 18.22
CA TYR A 583 28.00 34.04 17.91
C TYR A 583 28.42 32.67 18.46
N ARG A 584 27.93 32.29 19.66
CA ARG A 584 28.12 30.93 20.20
C ARG A 584 27.25 29.89 19.50
N GLN A 585 26.06 30.27 19.03
CA GLN A 585 25.11 29.35 18.42
C GLN A 585 25.53 28.93 17.00
N GLY A 586 26.05 29.86 16.18
CA GLY A 586 26.53 29.57 14.81
C GLY A 586 27.63 28.48 14.78
N ARG A 587 28.67 28.65 15.63
CA ARG A 587 29.78 27.69 15.71
C ARG A 587 29.35 26.25 16.07
N GLY A 588 28.27 26.10 16.85
CA GLY A 588 27.70 24.77 17.16
C GLY A 588 26.85 24.18 16.03
N LEU A 589 26.23 25.01 15.20
CA LEU A 589 25.33 24.57 14.13
C LEU A 589 26.06 23.97 12.92
N ARG A 590 27.27 24.43 12.58
CA ARG A 590 28.06 23.85 11.47
C ARG A 590 28.30 22.34 11.64
N GLY A 591 28.58 21.87 12.86
CA GLY A 591 28.78 20.45 13.16
C GLY A 591 27.50 19.62 13.04
N LEU A 592 26.35 20.18 13.40
CA LEU A 592 25.03 19.54 13.25
C LEU A 592 24.59 19.50 11.78
N SER A 593 24.84 20.57 11.02
CA SER A 593 24.62 20.62 9.55
C SER A 593 25.38 19.49 8.86
N ALA A 594 26.69 19.36 9.13
CA ALA A 594 27.51 18.28 8.55
C ALA A 594 27.01 16.86 8.89
N SER A 595 26.57 16.63 10.13
CA SER A 595 26.02 15.33 10.56
C SER A 595 24.69 15.00 9.87
N LEU A 596 23.77 15.97 9.76
CA LEU A 596 22.51 15.82 9.00
C LEU A 596 22.77 15.61 7.50
N LYS A 597 23.74 16.32 6.92
CA LYS A 597 24.15 16.18 5.51
C LYS A 597 24.63 14.75 5.22
N ALA A 598 25.44 14.17 6.11
CA ALA A 598 25.88 12.79 6.01
C ALA A 598 24.69 11.80 6.06
N MET A 599 23.81 11.91 7.07
CA MET A 599 22.62 11.05 7.17
C MET A 599 21.64 11.21 6.01
N SER A 600 21.59 12.38 5.36
CA SER A 600 20.70 12.62 4.22
C SER A 600 21.09 11.81 2.97
N SER A 601 22.39 11.60 2.74
CA SER A 601 22.96 10.99 1.53
C SER A 601 22.60 9.50 1.36
N ASP A 602 22.51 8.76 2.47
CA ASP A 602 22.26 7.30 2.44
C ASP A 602 20.79 6.94 2.16
N ASN A 603 19.83 7.88 2.25
CA ASN A 603 18.40 7.61 2.04
C ASN A 603 18.01 7.32 0.58
N SER A 604 18.96 7.35 -0.35
CA SER A 604 18.76 6.86 -1.73
C SER A 604 18.45 5.36 -1.79
N LYS A 605 18.77 4.60 -0.73
CA LYS A 605 18.39 3.19 -0.57
C LYS A 605 17.18 3.07 0.34
N VAL A 606 15.99 3.03 -0.25
CA VAL A 606 14.75 2.60 0.41
C VAL A 606 15.02 1.29 1.18
N LEU A 607 14.54 1.19 2.43
CA LEU A 607 14.73 0.04 3.32
C LEU A 607 13.94 -1.21 2.88
N LEU A 608 14.19 -1.68 1.66
CA LEU A 608 13.73 -2.97 1.17
C LEU A 608 14.50 -4.07 1.90
N THR A 609 13.78 -4.92 2.64
CA THR A 609 14.41 -6.06 3.32
C THR A 609 15.20 -6.93 2.34
N PRO A 610 16.31 -7.59 2.75
CA PRO A 610 17.16 -8.40 1.85
C PRO A 610 16.49 -9.59 1.14
N ARG A 611 15.20 -9.86 1.39
CA ARG A 611 14.36 -10.77 0.61
C ARG A 611 13.64 -10.06 -0.55
N LEU A 612 13.18 -8.82 -0.36
CA LEU A 612 12.45 -8.06 -1.38
C LEU A 612 13.38 -7.58 -2.49
N ALA A 613 14.57 -7.06 -2.14
CA ALA A 613 15.60 -6.71 -3.12
C ALA A 613 16.01 -7.89 -4.02
N ARG A 614 16.19 -9.09 -3.44
CA ARG A 614 16.46 -10.33 -4.20
C ARG A 614 15.29 -10.77 -5.09
N ARG A 615 14.04 -10.58 -4.66
CA ARG A 615 12.85 -10.88 -5.48
C ARG A 615 12.74 -9.95 -6.69
N LEU A 616 13.07 -8.67 -6.55
CA LEU A 616 13.07 -7.74 -7.69
C LEU A 616 14.18 -8.07 -8.70
N ALA A 617 15.40 -8.34 -8.23
CA ALA A 617 16.50 -8.76 -9.11
C ALA A 617 16.18 -10.04 -9.90
N ALA A 618 15.45 -10.98 -9.30
CA ALA A 618 14.99 -12.21 -9.95
C ALA A 618 13.82 -12.00 -10.96
N VAL A 619 13.16 -10.85 -10.95
CA VAL A 619 12.12 -10.48 -11.94
C VAL A 619 12.71 -9.68 -13.09
N SER A 620 13.64 -8.75 -12.83
CA SER A 620 14.33 -8.00 -13.88
C SER A 620 15.19 -8.88 -14.81
N SER A 621 15.54 -10.10 -14.37
CA SER A 621 16.31 -11.07 -15.14
C SER A 621 15.48 -12.00 -16.04
N THR A 622 14.14 -11.84 -16.10
CA THR A 622 13.26 -12.62 -16.98
C THR A 622 12.70 -11.84 -18.18
N THR A 623 13.17 -10.61 -18.42
CA THR A 623 12.63 -9.72 -19.47
C THR A 623 13.65 -9.34 -20.55
N SER A 624 14.34 -10.32 -21.14
CA SER A 624 15.21 -10.12 -22.31
C SER A 624 15.19 -11.27 -23.33
N THR A 625 14.19 -11.22 -24.21
CA THR A 625 14.06 -11.96 -25.51
C THR A 625 13.89 -13.49 -25.48
N PRO A 626 13.30 -14.11 -26.54
CA PRO A 626 12.75 -15.46 -26.47
C PRO A 626 13.50 -16.53 -27.29
N GLY A 627 13.37 -17.80 -26.91
CA GLY A 627 13.84 -18.93 -27.71
C GLY A 627 13.48 -20.30 -27.13
N GLU A 628 12.97 -21.16 -28.02
CA GLU A 628 12.94 -22.63 -27.98
C GLU A 628 12.29 -23.40 -26.80
N SER A 629 11.36 -24.26 -27.18
CA SER A 629 10.64 -25.21 -26.33
C SER A 629 11.46 -26.44 -25.95
N ARG A 630 11.32 -26.90 -24.70
CA ARG A 630 11.20 -28.34 -24.38
C ARG A 630 10.63 -28.56 -22.98
N SER A 631 9.68 -29.48 -22.85
CA SER A 631 9.38 -30.13 -21.57
C SER A 631 10.57 -31.00 -21.15
N PRO A 632 10.71 -31.29 -19.86
CA PRO A 632 10.34 -32.65 -19.47
C PRO A 632 9.48 -32.73 -18.20
N SER A 633 8.61 -33.72 -18.19
CA SER A 633 8.11 -34.35 -16.98
C SER A 633 9.19 -35.27 -16.39
N GLU A 634 9.41 -35.22 -15.08
CA GLU A 634 9.62 -36.43 -14.28
C GLU A 634 9.50 -36.15 -12.79
N SER A 635 8.88 -37.07 -12.06
CA SER A 635 8.93 -37.14 -10.60
C SER A 635 9.93 -38.21 -10.19
N PRO A 636 10.56 -38.07 -9.02
CA PRO A 636 10.86 -39.25 -8.23
C PRO A 636 10.30 -39.14 -6.81
N SER A 637 9.39 -40.06 -6.47
CA SER A 637 9.00 -40.35 -5.09
C SER A 637 9.98 -41.34 -4.47
N LYS A 638 10.44 -41.08 -3.23
CA LYS A 638 10.62 -42.06 -2.13
C LYS A 638 11.32 -41.47 -0.90
N GLU A 639 10.73 -41.72 0.26
CA GLU A 639 11.46 -41.84 1.53
C GLU A 639 12.07 -43.26 1.63
N PRO A 640 13.02 -43.55 2.55
CA PRO A 640 12.62 -43.85 3.94
C PRO A 640 13.60 -43.44 5.07
N LEU A 641 13.01 -42.96 6.18
CA LEU A 641 13.25 -43.30 7.61
C LEU A 641 14.63 -43.19 8.32
N SER A 642 14.54 -42.58 9.51
CA SER A 642 15.12 -42.94 10.84
C SER A 642 16.63 -42.88 11.16
N ALA A 643 17.01 -41.92 12.02
CA ALA A 643 17.85 -42.01 13.24
C ALA A 643 18.10 -40.58 13.79
N GLU A 644 17.36 -40.09 14.80
CA GLU A 644 17.55 -40.22 16.26
C GLU A 644 18.55 -39.23 16.93
N ALA A 645 18.23 -38.85 18.17
CA ALA A 645 19.03 -38.10 19.18
C ALA A 645 19.27 -36.57 19.00
N VAL A 646 19.18 -35.70 20.03
CA VAL A 646 18.53 -35.75 21.37
C VAL A 646 18.51 -34.32 22.01
N ARG A 647 17.75 -34.11 23.11
CA ARG A 647 17.59 -32.86 23.96
C ARG A 647 16.67 -31.75 23.39
N GLU A 648 15.90 -31.01 24.20
CA GLU A 648 15.41 -31.17 25.60
C GLU A 648 14.15 -30.26 25.76
N GLU A 649 13.28 -30.54 26.75
CA GLU A 649 12.00 -29.81 26.98
C GLU A 649 12.00 -28.97 28.28
N LYS A 650 10.84 -28.36 28.60
CA LYS A 650 10.46 -27.67 29.87
C LYS A 650 11.05 -26.25 30.08
N GLU A 651 10.34 -25.28 30.68
CA GLU A 651 8.91 -25.15 31.07
C GLU A 651 8.55 -23.67 31.30
N VAL A 652 7.24 -23.34 31.40
CA VAL A 652 6.61 -22.45 32.42
C VAL A 652 5.11 -22.28 32.10
N ASP A 653 4.29 -22.25 33.16
CA ASP A 653 2.88 -22.65 33.17
C ASP A 653 1.79 -21.61 32.75
N ARG A 654 0.57 -22.12 32.69
CA ARG A 654 -0.72 -21.39 32.70
C ARG A 654 -1.19 -21.10 34.14
N GLU A 655 -2.07 -20.10 34.28
CA GLU A 655 -3.43 -20.14 34.91
C GLU A 655 -3.85 -18.72 35.38
N GLY A 656 -5.13 -18.31 35.40
CA GLY A 656 -6.34 -18.91 34.82
C GLY A 656 -7.66 -18.17 35.16
N LEU A 657 -8.67 -18.33 34.29
CA LEU A 657 -10.14 -18.30 34.55
C LEU A 657 -10.96 -16.98 34.80
N GLN A 658 -12.24 -17.09 34.38
CA GLN A 658 -13.48 -16.32 34.70
C GLN A 658 -13.90 -15.04 33.89
N VAL A 659 -15.22 -14.77 33.94
CA VAL A 659 -16.17 -14.33 32.87
C VAL A 659 -17.53 -13.96 33.54
N PRO A 660 -18.51 -13.16 33.01
CA PRO A 660 -18.60 -12.03 32.04
C PRO A 660 -19.23 -10.77 32.76
N PRO A 661 -20.26 -10.02 32.29
CA PRO A 661 -20.68 -9.48 30.96
C PRO A 661 -20.90 -7.93 30.95
N GLU A 662 -21.26 -7.32 29.80
CA GLU A 662 -22.54 -6.56 29.57
C GLU A 662 -22.57 -5.76 28.24
N THR A 663 -23.75 -5.24 27.89
CA THR A 663 -24.18 -4.76 26.56
C THR A 663 -24.29 -3.22 26.43
N SER A 664 -24.12 -2.70 25.20
CA SER A 664 -24.99 -1.64 24.61
C SER A 664 -24.60 -1.30 23.16
N LEU A 665 -25.52 -0.67 22.40
CA LEU A 665 -25.36 -0.26 21.00
C LEU A 665 -25.57 1.29 20.82
N PRO A 666 -26.36 1.89 19.89
CA PRO A 666 -25.99 3.10 19.11
C PRO A 666 -26.90 4.33 19.43
N PRO A 667 -27.13 5.41 18.62
CA PRO A 667 -26.71 5.68 17.23
C PRO A 667 -26.40 7.14 16.76
N CYS A 668 -25.65 7.22 15.64
CA CYS A 668 -25.88 8.06 14.43
C CYS A 668 -26.26 9.58 14.43
N THR A 669 -25.45 10.34 13.66
CA THR A 669 -25.85 11.41 12.68
C THR A 669 -26.15 12.84 13.21
N PRO A 670 -26.56 13.87 12.41
CA PRO A 670 -25.69 15.04 12.15
C PRO A 670 -26.38 16.42 12.43
N PRO A 671 -25.82 17.60 12.05
CA PRO A 671 -26.13 18.15 10.71
C PRO A 671 -25.11 19.10 10.04
N THR A 672 -25.26 19.18 8.71
CA THR A 672 -25.03 20.27 7.74
C THR A 672 -24.87 21.73 8.27
N ARG A 673 -23.96 22.54 7.68
CA ARG A 673 -24.25 23.65 6.72
C ARG A 673 -23.08 24.66 6.51
N SER A 674 -22.74 24.97 5.25
CA SER A 674 -21.84 26.09 4.88
C SER A 674 -22.59 27.44 4.84
N PRO A 675 -21.89 28.58 4.92
CA PRO A 675 -21.55 29.28 3.67
C PRO A 675 -20.07 29.75 3.64
N SER A 676 -19.75 30.73 2.78
CA SER A 676 -18.43 30.91 2.18
C SER A 676 -17.87 32.36 2.24
N ILE A 677 -16.87 32.63 1.40
CA ILE A 677 -16.28 33.91 0.94
C ILE A 677 -15.25 34.63 1.84
N SER A 678 -14.14 35.02 1.18
CA SER A 678 -13.24 36.16 1.45
C SER A 678 -12.08 36.08 2.46
N ALA A 679 -10.89 35.92 1.87
CA ALA A 679 -9.78 36.89 1.91
C ALA A 679 -8.88 37.03 3.17
N SER A 680 -7.70 36.40 3.05
CA SER A 680 -6.39 37.07 3.07
C SER A 680 -5.74 37.57 4.38
N SER A 681 -4.40 37.44 4.38
CA SER A 681 -3.42 38.25 5.13
C SER A 681 -3.27 38.04 6.64
N SER A 682 -2.33 37.14 6.98
CA SER A 682 -1.14 37.45 7.78
C SER A 682 -1.18 38.65 8.77
N SER A 683 -1.07 38.37 10.07
CA SER A 683 0.11 38.79 10.87
C SER A 683 0.07 38.30 12.32
N SER A 684 1.26 38.13 12.90
CA SER A 684 1.52 37.74 14.29
C SER A 684 1.18 38.81 15.33
N SER A 685 0.76 38.39 16.53
CA SER A 685 1.35 38.88 17.78
C SER A 685 1.04 37.94 18.96
N SER A 686 1.88 37.99 20.00
CA SER A 686 1.92 37.00 21.09
C SER A 686 1.30 37.53 22.39
N SER A 687 0.84 36.62 23.26
CA SER A 687 0.59 36.91 24.69
C SER A 687 1.37 35.93 25.57
N SER A 688 2.28 36.46 26.40
CA SER A 688 3.02 35.72 27.42
C SER A 688 2.27 35.78 28.76
N SER A 689 2.32 34.79 29.65
CA SER A 689 3.39 34.56 30.66
C SER A 689 2.86 33.51 31.69
N PRO A 690 3.57 33.14 32.78
CA PRO A 690 4.87 32.46 32.83
C PRO A 690 4.88 31.23 33.78
N ALA A 691 5.78 30.26 33.57
CA ALA A 691 6.12 29.23 34.57
C ALA A 691 7.58 28.74 34.41
N LEU A 692 8.16 28.21 35.48
CA LEU A 692 9.61 27.93 35.59
C LEU A 692 10.03 26.54 35.04
N GLU A 693 11.17 26.56 34.33
CA GLU A 693 12.22 25.53 34.19
C GLU A 693 12.14 24.27 35.11
N PRO A 694 12.46 23.07 34.59
CA PRO A 694 13.88 22.75 34.33
C PRO A 694 14.23 21.96 33.06
N ALA A 695 15.20 22.50 32.32
CA ALA A 695 16.35 21.83 31.70
C ALA A 695 16.20 20.35 31.29
N GLY A 696 15.71 20.11 30.06
CA GLY A 696 15.76 18.81 29.39
C GLY A 696 15.72 18.96 27.87
N GLU A 697 16.80 18.53 27.20
CA GLU A 697 17.02 18.39 25.75
C GLU A 697 15.89 18.82 24.79
N LEU A 698 15.69 20.13 24.62
CA LEU A 698 14.93 20.64 23.48
C LEU A 698 15.65 20.29 22.19
N ARG A 699 15.01 19.47 21.35
CA ARG A 699 15.35 19.33 19.92
C ARG A 699 15.32 20.72 19.28
N ARG A 700 16.50 21.30 19.08
CA ARG A 700 16.64 22.55 18.32
C ARG A 700 16.34 22.26 16.85
N GLU A 701 15.17 22.70 16.41
CA GLU A 701 14.73 22.60 15.03
C GLU A 701 15.76 23.28 14.10
N PRO A 702 16.05 22.71 12.91
CA PRO A 702 16.95 23.33 11.94
C PRO A 702 16.50 24.77 11.64
N MET A 703 17.42 25.73 11.82
CA MET A 703 17.06 27.14 11.90
C MET A 703 16.65 27.68 10.53
N ASN A 704 15.34 27.66 10.27
CA ASN A 704 14.70 28.01 9.00
C ASN A 704 15.22 29.34 8.44
N ILE A 705 15.43 29.42 7.11
CA ILE A 705 15.94 30.59 6.40
C ILE A 705 15.17 31.88 6.75
N TYR A 706 13.85 31.81 7.00
CA TYR A 706 13.07 32.97 7.47
C TYR A 706 13.50 33.47 8.86
N ASN A 707 13.77 32.55 9.80
CA ASN A 707 14.26 32.86 11.14
C ASN A 707 15.70 33.39 11.08
N LEU A 708 16.54 32.78 10.25
CA LEU A 708 17.92 33.18 10.04
C LEU A 708 18.02 34.60 9.43
N ASN A 709 17.13 34.94 8.47
CA ASN A 709 16.97 36.30 7.96
C ASN A 709 16.43 37.28 9.02
N ALA A 710 15.57 36.85 9.95
CA ALA A 710 15.15 37.70 11.07
C ALA A 710 16.32 38.03 12.00
N ILE A 711 17.13 37.02 12.36
CA ILE A 711 18.36 37.17 13.15
C ILE A 711 19.32 38.15 12.46
N ILE A 712 19.65 37.93 11.19
CA ILE A 712 20.57 38.79 10.42
C ILE A 712 20.08 40.25 10.39
N ARG A 713 18.77 40.49 10.19
CA ARG A 713 18.21 41.85 10.20
C ARG A 713 18.35 42.53 11.57
N ASP A 714 18.21 41.80 12.68
CA ASP A 714 18.42 42.37 14.01
C ASP A 714 19.91 42.54 14.35
N GLN A 715 20.78 41.64 13.89
CA GLN A 715 22.23 41.79 13.96
C GLN A 715 22.70 43.08 13.26
N VAL A 716 22.20 43.33 12.04
CA VAL A 716 22.47 44.58 11.30
C VAL A 716 21.95 45.80 12.05
N LYS A 717 20.73 45.77 12.63
CA LYS A 717 20.23 46.87 13.50
C LYS A 717 21.09 47.11 14.73
N HIS A 718 21.72 46.08 15.30
CA HIS A 718 22.64 46.25 16.44
C HIS A 718 24.00 46.78 16.01
N LEU A 719 24.52 46.32 14.87
CA LEU A 719 25.75 46.84 14.26
C LEU A 719 25.61 48.32 13.88
N GLN A 720 24.53 48.71 13.19
CA GLN A 720 24.27 50.09 12.80
C GLN A 720 24.35 51.05 14.00
N ARG A 721 23.62 50.75 15.08
CA ARG A 721 23.63 51.57 16.30
C ARG A 721 25.01 51.68 16.96
N ALA A 722 25.86 50.64 16.87
CA ALA A 722 27.21 50.67 17.41
C ALA A 722 28.16 51.51 16.53
N VAL A 723 27.98 51.47 15.20
CA VAL A 723 28.68 52.34 14.24
C VAL A 723 28.25 53.81 14.41
N ASP A 724 26.94 54.07 14.55
CA ASP A 724 26.40 55.41 14.82
C ASP A 724 26.97 56.01 16.11
N ARG A 725 27.06 55.22 17.19
CA ARG A 725 27.76 55.60 18.43
C ARG A 725 29.24 55.86 18.20
N SER A 726 29.93 55.01 17.44
CA SER A 726 31.36 55.22 17.12
C SER A 726 31.59 56.55 16.40
N LEU A 727 30.68 56.89 15.49
CA LEU A 727 30.69 58.14 14.73
C LEU A 727 30.30 59.36 15.60
N GLN A 728 29.40 59.19 16.56
CA GLN A 728 29.11 60.23 17.57
C GLN A 728 30.30 60.46 18.51
N LEU A 729 30.96 59.38 18.97
CA LEU A 729 32.17 59.43 19.77
C LEU A 729 33.35 60.03 19.01
N SER A 730 33.50 59.76 17.70
CA SER A 730 34.55 60.38 16.89
C SER A 730 34.32 61.88 16.69
N ARG A 731 33.07 62.31 16.46
CA ARG A 731 32.68 63.74 16.45
C ARG A 731 32.94 64.43 17.79
N GLN A 732 32.59 63.80 18.92
CA GLN A 732 32.91 64.32 20.26
C GLN A 732 34.43 64.42 20.49
N ARG A 733 35.20 63.41 20.09
CA ARG A 733 36.68 63.43 20.14
C ARG A 733 37.31 64.45 19.18
N ALA A 734 36.61 64.88 18.13
CA ALA A 734 37.05 65.98 17.27
C ALA A 734 36.77 67.33 17.94
N ALA A 735 35.52 67.58 18.37
CA ALA A 735 35.15 68.81 19.09
C ALA A 735 35.99 69.04 20.37
N ALA A 736 36.32 67.98 21.11
CA ALA A 736 37.20 68.05 22.27
C ALA A 736 38.65 68.43 21.93
N ARG A 737 39.12 68.16 20.71
CA ARG A 737 40.44 68.61 20.23
C ARG A 737 40.42 70.07 19.78
N GLU A 738 39.35 70.53 19.14
CA GLU A 738 39.16 71.95 18.80
C GLU A 738 39.06 72.83 20.05
N LEU A 739 38.44 72.33 21.12
CA LEU A 739 38.30 73.05 22.40
C LEU A 739 39.57 73.02 23.27
N ALA A 740 40.49 72.07 23.07
CA ALA A 740 41.67 71.94 23.93
C ALA A 740 42.62 73.17 23.86
N PRO A 741 42.99 73.72 22.67
CA PRO A 741 43.81 74.94 22.58
C PRO A 741 43.19 76.19 23.21
N LEU A 742 41.86 76.26 23.35
CA LEU A 742 41.19 77.35 24.07
C LEU A 742 41.34 77.15 25.58
N LEU A 743 41.00 75.96 26.07
CA LEU A 743 41.12 75.62 27.49
C LEU A 743 42.57 75.68 28.01
N ASP A 744 43.57 75.43 27.16
CA ASP A 744 44.98 75.57 27.53
C ASP A 744 45.43 77.05 27.51
N LYS A 745 44.97 77.87 26.56
CA LYS A 745 45.19 79.33 26.59
C LYS A 745 44.56 80.00 27.82
N ASP A 746 43.37 79.58 28.22
CA ASP A 746 42.71 80.11 29.43
C ASP A 746 43.50 79.74 30.70
N LYS A 747 44.08 78.53 30.76
CA LYS A 747 45.01 78.13 31.84
C LYS A 747 46.30 78.95 31.80
N GLU A 748 46.90 79.16 30.64
CA GLU A 748 48.12 79.96 30.47
C GLU A 748 47.89 81.41 30.91
N SER A 749 46.78 82.03 30.48
CA SER A 749 46.37 83.37 30.90
C SER A 749 46.17 83.47 32.42
N CYS A 750 45.44 82.51 33.01
CA CYS A 750 45.25 82.42 34.47
C CYS A 750 46.59 82.22 35.22
N MET A 751 47.50 81.39 34.71
CA MET A 751 48.85 81.22 35.27
C MET A 751 49.68 82.50 35.16
N GLU A 752 49.60 83.23 34.05
CA GLU A 752 50.23 84.55 33.91
C GLU A 752 49.67 85.55 34.94
N GLU A 753 48.36 85.62 35.14
CA GLU A 753 47.76 86.49 36.16
C GLU A 753 48.23 86.12 37.57
N ILE A 754 48.27 84.82 37.90
CA ILE A 754 48.83 84.33 39.16
C ILE A 754 50.31 84.72 39.33
N LEU A 755 51.10 84.72 38.25
CA LEU A 755 52.51 85.17 38.29
C LEU A 755 52.64 86.69 38.42
N LYS A 756 51.82 87.47 37.71
CA LYS A 756 51.73 88.94 37.81
C LYS A 756 51.31 89.37 39.23
N LEU A 757 50.33 88.69 39.83
CA LEU A 757 49.90 88.91 41.21
C LEU A 757 50.99 88.50 42.22
N LYS A 758 51.74 87.42 41.97
CA LYS A 758 52.89 87.03 42.81
C LYS A 758 54.04 88.04 42.77
N SER A 759 54.37 88.61 41.60
CA SER A 759 55.41 89.64 41.49
C SER A 759 54.97 90.98 42.11
N LEU A 760 53.70 91.36 41.95
CA LEU A 760 53.11 92.51 42.64
C LEU A 760 53.11 92.32 44.16
N LEU A 761 52.79 91.12 44.65
CA LEU A 761 52.88 90.78 46.07
C LEU A 761 54.32 90.85 46.58
N SER A 762 55.29 90.41 45.78
CA SER A 762 56.72 90.48 46.13
C SER A 762 57.21 91.91 46.23
N THR A 763 56.95 92.75 45.22
CA THR A 763 57.32 94.18 45.24
C THR A 763 56.60 94.95 46.35
N LYS A 764 55.36 94.58 46.71
CA LYS A 764 54.67 95.14 47.89
C LYS A 764 55.30 94.70 49.22
N ARG A 765 55.73 93.44 49.35
CA ARG A 765 56.49 92.96 50.52
C ARG A 765 57.84 93.68 50.65
N GLU A 766 58.51 93.94 49.55
CA GLU A 766 59.76 94.68 49.48
C GLU A 766 59.57 96.17 49.84
N GLN A 767 58.55 96.84 49.28
CA GLN A 767 58.17 98.20 49.69
C GLN A 767 57.88 98.30 51.20
N ILE A 768 57.23 97.29 51.78
CA ILE A 768 57.01 97.19 53.24
C ILE A 768 58.34 96.98 54.00
N ALA A 769 59.28 96.21 53.47
CA ALA A 769 60.61 96.04 54.07
C ALA A 769 61.42 97.34 54.04
N THR A 770 61.43 98.06 52.91
CA THR A 770 62.08 99.37 52.78
C THR A 770 61.46 100.40 53.71
N LEU A 771 60.12 100.46 53.81
CA LEU A 771 59.43 101.33 54.76
C LEU A 771 59.78 100.98 56.22
N ARG A 772 59.83 99.70 56.59
CA ARG A 772 60.28 99.26 57.91
C ARG A 772 61.72 99.69 58.21
N LEU A 773 62.61 99.63 57.21
CA LEU A 773 64.01 100.02 57.35
C LEU A 773 64.18 101.54 57.47
N VAL A 774 63.45 102.33 56.68
CA VAL A 774 63.37 103.80 56.79
C VAL A 774 62.79 104.21 58.15
N LEU A 775 61.72 103.56 58.63
CA LEU A 775 61.14 103.83 59.96
C LEU A 775 62.10 103.46 61.09
N LYS A 776 62.89 102.38 60.94
CA LYS A 776 63.93 101.99 61.90
C LYS A 776 65.08 103.01 61.91
N ALA A 777 65.54 103.46 60.75
CA ALA A 777 66.54 104.52 60.63
C ALA A 777 66.04 105.84 61.23
N ASN A 778 64.79 106.25 60.95
CA ASN A 778 64.17 107.45 61.50
C ASN A 778 64.01 107.36 63.04
N LYS A 779 63.67 106.17 63.58
CA LYS A 779 63.71 105.90 65.03
C LYS A 779 65.13 106.05 65.61
N GLN A 780 66.17 105.59 64.89
CA GLN A 780 67.56 105.75 65.32
C GLN A 780 68.05 107.21 65.22
N VAL A 781 67.62 107.98 64.21
CA VAL A 781 67.87 109.43 64.13
C VAL A 781 67.17 110.16 65.28
N ARG A 782 65.91 109.83 65.60
CA ARG A 782 65.22 110.36 66.80
C ARG A 782 65.94 110.02 68.10
N LEU A 783 66.43 108.78 68.25
CA LEU A 783 67.23 108.38 69.42
C LEU A 783 68.55 109.14 69.51
N TYR A 784 69.25 109.32 68.39
CA TYR A 784 70.50 110.08 68.33
C TYR A 784 70.30 111.58 68.63
N VAL A 785 69.24 112.19 68.09
CA VAL A 785 68.84 113.57 68.41
C VAL A 785 68.41 113.71 69.88
N TRP A 786 67.72 112.71 70.44
CA TRP A 786 67.35 112.71 71.86
C TRP A 786 68.59 112.60 72.75
N LEU A 787 69.50 111.66 72.47
CA LEU A 787 70.77 111.49 73.18
C LEU A 787 71.63 112.76 73.14
N ASN A 788 71.87 113.33 71.95
CA ASN A 788 72.61 114.59 71.80
C ASN A 788 71.96 115.75 72.55
N ASN A 789 70.63 115.83 72.63
CA ASN A 789 69.98 116.85 73.45
C ASN A 789 70.16 116.57 74.95
N THR A 790 70.03 115.31 75.42
CA THR A 790 70.28 114.99 76.83
C THR A 790 71.73 115.19 77.26
N ASP A 791 72.71 114.89 76.40
CA ASP A 791 74.12 115.13 76.70
C ASP A 791 74.51 116.60 76.56
N LYS A 792 73.85 117.37 75.68
CA LYS A 792 73.97 118.84 75.65
C LYS A 792 73.34 119.48 76.90
N SER A 793 72.21 118.97 77.39
CA SER A 793 71.63 119.38 78.68
C SER A 793 72.55 119.02 79.86
N ARG A 794 73.19 117.84 79.85
CA ARG A 794 74.20 117.46 80.85
C ARG A 794 75.45 118.34 80.79
N SER A 795 75.93 118.68 79.59
CA SER A 795 77.07 119.59 79.42
C SER A 795 76.74 121.00 79.92
N ILE A 796 75.53 121.50 79.68
CA ILE A 796 75.06 122.78 80.24
C ILE A 796 74.97 122.71 81.78
N LEU A 797 74.41 121.63 82.35
CA LEU A 797 74.37 121.42 83.80
C LEU A 797 75.77 121.30 84.42
N SER A 798 76.72 120.63 83.76
CA SER A 798 78.09 120.49 84.22
C SER A 798 78.87 121.81 84.17
N ASN A 799 78.56 122.70 83.23
CA ASN A 799 79.12 124.05 83.14
C ASN A 799 78.42 125.06 84.08
N VAL A 800 77.48 124.61 84.90
CA VAL A 800 76.77 125.40 85.95
C VAL A 800 77.05 124.83 87.36
N MET A 801 77.90 123.80 87.46
CA MET A 801 78.50 123.29 88.71
C MET A 801 80.01 123.59 88.80
N LEU A 802 80.47 124.60 88.06
CA LEU A 802 81.78 125.25 88.13
C LEU A 802 81.57 126.77 88.30
#